data_AF-A0A9P7A7X8-F1
#
_entry.id   AF-A0A9P7A7X8-F1
#
_cell.length_a   1.000
_cell.length_b   1.000
_cell.length_c   1.000
_cell.angle_alpha   90.00
_cell.angle_beta   90.00
_cell.angle_gamma   90.00
#
_symmetry.space_group_name_H-M   'P 1'
#
loop_
_entity.id
_entity.type
_entity.pdbx_description
1 polymer ?
#
loop_
_entity_poly.entity_id
_entity_poly.type
_entity_poly.pdbx_seq_one_letter_code
_entity_poly.pdbx_strand_id
1 'polypeptide(L)'
;MVIRSQSSAAGVLALLQEPDTVFKQHALKALIPLVPQFWAEISEHIALIESLYESDDLPKPARHNAALLASKVYYFLGEYDEALSFALGAGSAFQAEARAHGAGEYVETVISNAIDRYVTLRTEEPSGSSTKIDARLQAIIESIFDHCIEEGEYRQAIGIALESHRLDVVNSIYDLTHDVSLLSYTMEAVLDTGFSLSYRDQVLNFLLPLFPPPTSLSKSPHIHALARLLVTLNRPSLVVPLLTSLVPKERILAYQFAFDLVEGGAREFLQGVKADLPEGKETYTTSSCKILDGQESVKLYLEFLKRNNKVDMLILKNTKDVLEARTSIYHTAVTLQNAFMHAGTTSDVFLRENLEWLGLASNWAKFSTTAALGVIHKGHFEEGMNILGPYLPQAGGESQIQGAAYSEGGALYALGLINAGCGSGQPVENYLRETMKTAQGEVVQHGAALGLGISGMGGRSSDAYEDLKETLFTDSAVAGEAAGYAMGLVMLGSADRTSAEEMLTYARETQHEKIIRGLAMGLAFIFYGRQEEADSTITSLLTEKDPILRYGGVYTLALAYAGTSNNDAVRQLLHIAVSDTSDDVRRAAVTSLAFLLFKNPGQVPRIVQLLSESYNPHVRCGATLALGIACAGTGLQDAVEILEPMTKDGVDFVRQGAFIALGMILVQQSEASSPSMSSTRALYTKVVSDKHEDPMARFGAAIGQGLIDAGGRNVTISLQSRAGSKNTNAIIGMAMFCQFWYWYPLAHCACLAFEPTAIIGLNEDLKVPKFEFVSNARPSLFAYPPPATPPKRETFAKAATAVLSTTAKVKAREKRKAVADADAMDTDEKPEPKKDGDVEMKGEEGPTAKPTDGSPSTNTLEDVKPKRKSEPSSESVANFSRVTPTQLAYISFPPEGRYQPVRPVSLNTVSPKTGGKGNPNPGARKAPSGVASERYAGGGGILLMVDERPDTEAEFISFEPPVVEPAPTENGHAQPQALEHRARLSREFHIALDESSPDVDPPESFEYPFDS
;
A
#
# COMPACT_ATOMS: atom_id res chain seq x y z
N MET A 1 21.88 -63.88 -11.71
CA MET A 1 23.36 -63.81 -11.80
C MET A 1 23.78 -62.76 -10.79
N VAL A 2 24.43 -63.17 -9.68
CA VAL A 2 24.81 -62.27 -8.59
C VAL A 2 25.97 -61.39 -9.09
N ILE A 3 25.78 -60.07 -9.11
CA ILE A 3 26.85 -59.12 -9.46
C ILE A 3 27.92 -59.25 -8.37
N ARG A 4 29.13 -59.72 -8.74
CA ARG A 4 30.28 -59.68 -7.83
C ARG A 4 30.56 -58.21 -7.51
N SER A 5 30.55 -57.84 -6.23
CA SER A 5 31.09 -56.55 -5.78
C SER A 5 32.57 -56.51 -6.14
N GLN A 6 32.94 -55.77 -7.18
CA GLN A 6 34.34 -55.51 -7.50
C GLN A 6 34.95 -54.68 -6.36
N SER A 7 36.20 -54.94 -5.99
CA SER A 7 36.86 -54.20 -4.90
C SER A 7 37.71 -53.01 -5.37
N SER A 8 37.95 -52.87 -6.68
CA SER A 8 38.73 -51.78 -7.30
C SER A 8 38.48 -51.75 -8.81
N ALA A 9 38.58 -50.55 -9.41
CA ALA A 9 38.49 -50.31 -10.85
C ALA A 9 39.84 -50.53 -11.58
N ALA A 10 40.95 -50.76 -10.86
CA ALA A 10 42.30 -50.90 -11.41
C ALA A 10 42.42 -51.92 -12.55
N GLY A 11 41.68 -53.04 -12.46
CA GLY A 11 41.67 -54.06 -13.52
C GLY A 11 41.05 -53.60 -14.83
N VAL A 12 40.09 -52.68 -14.78
CA VAL A 12 39.45 -52.08 -15.97
C VAL A 12 40.24 -50.87 -16.46
N LEU A 13 40.89 -50.14 -15.56
CA LEU A 13 41.82 -49.04 -15.89
C LEU A 13 43.07 -49.55 -16.63
N ALA A 14 43.59 -50.73 -16.27
CA ALA A 14 44.69 -51.36 -16.99
C ALA A 14 44.34 -51.67 -18.46
N LEU A 15 43.08 -52.00 -18.74
CA LEU A 15 42.59 -52.24 -20.10
C LEU A 15 42.55 -50.96 -20.97
N LEU A 16 42.58 -49.76 -20.37
CA LEU A 16 42.71 -48.50 -21.12
C LEU A 16 44.14 -48.25 -21.61
N GLN A 17 45.14 -48.85 -20.95
CA GLN A 17 46.56 -48.70 -21.29
C GLN A 17 47.00 -49.69 -22.40
N GLU A 18 46.21 -50.73 -22.66
CA GLU A 18 46.46 -51.67 -23.77
C GLU A 18 46.33 -50.99 -25.14
N PRO A 19 47.19 -51.32 -26.12
CA PRO A 19 47.21 -50.64 -27.42
C PRO A 19 46.02 -51.00 -28.33
N ASP A 20 45.33 -52.11 -28.08
CA ASP A 20 44.22 -52.56 -28.92
C ASP A 20 42.94 -51.74 -28.65
N THR A 21 42.41 -51.16 -29.74
CA THR A 21 41.18 -50.37 -29.76
C THR A 21 39.94 -51.11 -29.24
N VAL A 22 39.87 -52.44 -29.35
CA VAL A 22 38.73 -53.23 -28.89
C VAL A 22 38.68 -53.29 -27.35
N PHE A 23 39.85 -53.43 -26.70
CA PHE A 23 39.93 -53.43 -25.24
C PHE A 23 39.61 -52.04 -24.66
N LYS A 24 40.07 -50.97 -25.31
CA LYS A 24 39.71 -49.59 -24.92
C LYS A 24 38.20 -49.34 -24.98
N GLN A 25 37.51 -49.82 -26.02
CA GLN A 25 36.05 -49.69 -26.13
C GLN A 25 35.30 -50.45 -25.04
N HIS A 26 35.73 -51.66 -24.73
CA HIS A 26 35.14 -52.47 -23.68
C HIS A 26 35.40 -51.84 -22.29
N ALA A 27 36.62 -51.34 -22.06
CA ALA A 27 37.00 -50.66 -20.83
C ALA A 27 36.15 -49.42 -20.56
N LEU A 28 35.96 -48.55 -21.57
CA LEU A 28 35.12 -47.35 -21.45
C LEU A 28 33.67 -47.68 -21.09
N LYS A 29 33.08 -48.71 -21.70
CA LYS A 29 31.71 -49.15 -21.37
C LYS A 29 31.60 -49.77 -19.98
N ALA A 30 32.62 -50.50 -19.54
CA ALA A 30 32.65 -51.13 -18.23
C ALA A 30 32.87 -50.12 -17.09
N LEU A 31 33.55 -49.00 -17.34
CA LEU A 31 33.85 -47.97 -16.34
C LEU A 31 32.65 -47.07 -16.01
N ILE A 32 31.78 -46.74 -16.97
CA ILE A 32 30.61 -45.84 -16.76
C ILE A 32 29.72 -46.23 -15.55
N PRO A 33 29.33 -47.50 -15.35
CA PRO A 33 28.54 -47.88 -14.17
C PRO A 33 29.34 -47.94 -12.86
N LEU A 34 30.67 -47.98 -12.94
CA LEU A 34 31.56 -48.08 -11.77
C LEU A 34 31.96 -46.71 -11.20
N VAL A 35 31.73 -45.62 -11.95
CA VAL A 35 32.11 -44.26 -11.54
C VAL A 35 31.57 -43.87 -10.16
N PRO A 36 30.28 -44.10 -9.80
CA PRO A 36 29.79 -43.66 -8.49
C PRO A 36 30.51 -44.31 -7.30
N GLN A 37 31.07 -45.51 -7.50
CA GLN A 37 31.76 -46.26 -6.43
C GLN A 37 33.28 -46.03 -6.43
N PHE A 38 33.88 -45.78 -7.60
CA PHE A 38 35.34 -45.76 -7.78
C PHE A 38 35.87 -44.49 -8.47
N TRP A 39 35.14 -43.37 -8.41
CA TRP A 39 35.55 -42.11 -9.05
C TRP A 39 36.95 -41.64 -8.63
N ALA A 40 37.35 -41.85 -7.37
CA ALA A 40 38.67 -41.45 -6.86
C ALA A 40 39.84 -42.21 -7.53
N GLU A 41 39.64 -43.48 -7.89
CA GLU A 41 40.66 -44.25 -8.64
C GLU A 41 40.69 -43.86 -10.11
N ILE A 42 39.54 -43.49 -10.68
CA ILE A 42 39.41 -43.13 -12.10
C ILE A 42 39.95 -41.70 -12.34
N SER A 43 39.80 -40.78 -11.37
CA SER A 43 40.28 -39.39 -11.48
C SER A 43 41.80 -39.29 -11.64
N GLU A 44 42.58 -40.22 -11.08
CA GLU A 44 44.04 -40.23 -11.25
C GLU A 44 44.46 -40.46 -12.72
N HIS A 45 43.57 -41.04 -13.54
CA HIS A 45 43.80 -41.35 -14.94
C HIS A 45 42.99 -40.48 -15.91
N ILE A 46 42.44 -39.34 -15.46
CA ILE A 46 41.54 -38.51 -16.28
C ILE A 46 42.22 -37.96 -17.53
N ALA A 47 43.50 -37.57 -17.45
CA ALA A 47 44.28 -37.09 -18.60
C ALA A 47 44.38 -38.13 -19.73
N LEU A 48 44.39 -39.42 -19.37
CA LEU A 48 44.37 -40.50 -20.36
C LEU A 48 43.00 -40.60 -21.03
N ILE A 49 41.90 -40.41 -20.29
CA ILE A 49 40.54 -40.39 -20.82
C ILE A 49 40.32 -39.18 -21.76
N GLU A 50 40.87 -38.02 -21.41
CA GLU A 50 40.86 -36.82 -22.26
C GLU A 50 41.60 -37.04 -23.57
N SER A 51 42.81 -37.60 -23.50
CA SER A 51 43.58 -37.91 -24.70
C SER A 51 42.85 -38.90 -25.63
N LEU A 52 42.08 -39.83 -25.07
CA LEU A 52 41.26 -40.77 -25.83
C LEU A 52 40.05 -40.09 -26.49
N TYR A 53 39.49 -39.05 -25.86
CA TYR A 53 38.45 -38.23 -26.45
C TYR A 53 38.99 -37.36 -27.60
N GLU A 54 40.18 -36.78 -27.44
CA GLU A 54 40.83 -35.93 -28.44
C GLU A 54 41.40 -36.72 -29.63
N SER A 55 41.75 -38.00 -29.42
CA SER A 55 42.30 -38.85 -30.48
C SER A 55 41.28 -39.18 -31.58
N ASP A 56 41.70 -39.11 -32.85
CA ASP A 56 40.90 -39.53 -34.01
C ASP A 56 40.95 -41.06 -34.27
N ASP A 57 41.76 -41.80 -33.51
CA ASP A 57 41.98 -43.24 -33.68
C ASP A 57 40.79 -44.11 -33.25
N LEU A 58 39.85 -43.54 -32.49
CA LEU A 58 38.70 -44.24 -31.92
C LEU A 58 37.41 -43.99 -32.71
N PRO A 59 36.54 -45.02 -32.88
CA PRO A 59 35.21 -44.83 -33.46
C PRO A 59 34.38 -43.80 -32.68
N LYS A 60 33.56 -43.02 -33.39
CA LYS A 60 32.63 -42.03 -32.80
C LYS A 60 31.89 -42.48 -31.52
N PRO A 61 31.28 -43.69 -31.45
CA PRO A 61 30.61 -44.13 -30.22
C PRO A 61 31.56 -44.37 -29.03
N ALA A 62 32.83 -44.72 -29.30
CA ALA A 62 33.83 -44.89 -28.25
C ALA A 62 34.27 -43.54 -27.68
N ARG A 63 34.42 -42.53 -28.55
CA ARG A 63 34.72 -41.14 -28.13
C ARG A 63 33.59 -40.53 -27.30
N HIS A 64 32.33 -40.78 -27.67
CA HIS A 64 31.18 -40.34 -26.89
C HIS A 64 31.16 -40.98 -25.49
N ASN A 65 31.55 -42.25 -25.36
CA ASN A 65 31.65 -42.92 -24.06
C ASN A 65 32.85 -42.42 -23.23
N ALA A 66 33.97 -42.07 -23.87
CA ALA A 66 35.11 -41.44 -23.20
C ALA A 66 34.72 -40.06 -22.64
N ALA A 67 34.02 -39.26 -23.44
CA ALA A 67 33.50 -37.96 -23.01
C ALA A 67 32.47 -38.08 -21.87
N LEU A 68 31.56 -39.07 -21.94
CA LEU A 68 30.60 -39.33 -20.86
C LEU A 68 31.31 -39.77 -19.56
N LEU A 69 32.35 -40.61 -19.67
CA LEU A 69 33.14 -41.05 -18.54
C LEU A 69 33.88 -39.87 -17.89
N ALA A 70 34.54 -39.03 -18.69
CA ALA A 70 35.22 -37.83 -18.19
C ALA A 70 34.23 -36.89 -17.49
N SER A 71 33.08 -36.62 -18.11
CA SER A 71 32.04 -35.76 -17.55
C SER A 71 31.52 -36.25 -16.19
N LYS A 72 31.29 -37.56 -16.04
CA LYS A 72 30.87 -38.13 -14.75
C LYS A 72 31.96 -38.02 -13.68
N VAL A 73 33.23 -38.18 -14.04
CA VAL A 73 34.33 -38.04 -13.08
C VAL A 73 34.46 -36.58 -12.63
N TYR A 74 34.39 -35.62 -13.56
CA TYR A 74 34.38 -34.19 -13.26
C TYR A 74 33.18 -33.77 -12.38
N TYR A 75 32.01 -34.37 -12.61
CA TYR A 75 30.85 -34.19 -11.72
C TYR A 75 31.14 -34.61 -10.27
N PHE A 76 31.79 -35.77 -10.04
CA PHE A 76 32.15 -36.21 -8.70
C PHE A 76 33.33 -35.44 -8.09
N LEU A 77 34.20 -34.86 -8.93
CA LEU A 77 35.26 -33.92 -8.50
C LEU A 77 34.70 -32.55 -8.08
N GLY A 78 33.48 -32.20 -8.52
CA GLY A 78 32.86 -30.90 -8.27
C GLY A 78 33.20 -29.83 -9.31
N GLU A 79 33.85 -30.21 -10.40
CA GLU A 79 34.23 -29.34 -11.52
C GLU A 79 33.14 -29.42 -12.62
N TYR A 80 32.08 -28.63 -12.44
CA TYR A 80 30.87 -28.74 -13.25
C TYR A 80 31.01 -28.14 -14.67
N ASP A 81 31.92 -27.20 -14.88
CA ASP A 81 32.13 -26.53 -16.17
C ASP A 81 32.84 -27.48 -17.15
N GLU A 82 33.87 -28.16 -16.67
CA GLU A 82 34.56 -29.24 -17.36
C GLU A 82 33.57 -30.38 -17.63
N ALA A 83 32.78 -30.77 -16.62
CA ALA A 83 31.75 -31.80 -16.80
C ALA A 83 30.77 -31.46 -17.93
N LEU A 84 30.31 -30.20 -18.02
CA LEU A 84 29.43 -29.75 -19.09
C LEU A 84 30.12 -29.81 -20.47
N SER A 85 31.37 -29.37 -20.57
CA SER A 85 32.12 -29.38 -21.84
C SER A 85 32.27 -30.80 -22.43
N PHE A 86 32.54 -31.79 -21.57
CA PHE A 86 32.63 -33.19 -21.95
C PHE A 86 31.25 -33.82 -22.17
N ALA A 87 30.21 -33.40 -21.44
CA ALA A 87 28.82 -33.83 -21.71
C ALA A 87 28.35 -33.38 -23.10
N LEU A 88 28.68 -32.15 -23.50
CA LEU A 88 28.44 -31.62 -24.85
C LEU A 88 29.21 -32.42 -25.93
N GLY A 89 30.39 -32.95 -25.58
CA GLY A 89 31.16 -33.87 -26.42
C GLY A 89 30.58 -35.29 -26.53
N ALA A 90 29.81 -35.73 -25.53
CA ALA A 90 29.22 -37.07 -25.46
C ALA A 90 27.95 -37.23 -26.30
N GLY A 91 27.19 -36.15 -26.53
CA GLY A 91 26.03 -36.11 -27.43
C GLY A 91 25.04 -37.28 -27.24
N SER A 92 25.05 -38.24 -28.16
CA SER A 92 24.13 -39.39 -28.14
C SER A 92 24.29 -40.31 -26.92
N ALA A 93 25.48 -40.39 -26.32
CA ALA A 93 25.72 -41.18 -25.12
C ALA A 93 25.07 -40.53 -23.89
N PHE A 94 25.09 -39.20 -23.81
CA PHE A 94 24.44 -38.44 -22.74
C PHE A 94 22.90 -38.55 -22.81
N GLN A 95 22.31 -38.45 -24.01
CA GLN A 95 20.88 -38.64 -24.20
C GLN A 95 20.38 -40.05 -23.86
N ALA A 96 21.22 -41.08 -24.05
CA ALA A 96 20.89 -42.44 -23.66
C ALA A 96 20.90 -42.61 -22.13
N GLU A 97 21.83 -41.95 -21.44
CA GLU A 97 21.94 -41.93 -19.98
C GLU A 97 20.74 -41.20 -19.34
N ALA A 98 20.26 -40.12 -19.96
CA ALA A 98 19.06 -39.38 -19.53
C ALA A 98 17.79 -40.24 -19.50
N ARG A 99 17.73 -41.33 -20.28
CA ARG A 99 16.62 -42.29 -20.29
C ARG A 99 16.80 -43.43 -19.29
N ALA A 100 17.96 -43.55 -18.65
CA ALA A 100 18.29 -44.65 -17.74
C ALA A 100 17.75 -44.38 -16.32
N HIS A 101 17.08 -45.37 -15.74
CA HIS A 101 16.53 -45.28 -14.38
C HIS A 101 17.66 -45.26 -13.34
N GLY A 102 17.83 -44.16 -12.62
CA GLY A 102 18.81 -43.99 -11.53
C GLY A 102 19.97 -43.04 -11.79
N ALA A 103 20.08 -42.44 -12.99
CA ALA A 103 21.10 -41.43 -13.33
C ALA A 103 20.58 -39.98 -13.26
N GLY A 104 19.39 -39.77 -12.69
CA GLY A 104 18.69 -38.48 -12.68
C GLY A 104 19.51 -37.34 -12.07
N GLU A 105 20.18 -37.58 -10.93
CA GLU A 105 20.91 -36.52 -10.21
C GLU A 105 22.07 -35.92 -11.02
N TYR A 106 22.85 -36.76 -11.73
CA TYR A 106 23.94 -36.30 -12.60
C TYR A 106 23.39 -35.51 -13.80
N VAL A 107 22.37 -36.06 -14.46
CA VAL A 107 21.78 -35.45 -15.66
C VAL A 107 21.11 -34.12 -15.31
N GLU A 108 20.37 -34.05 -14.21
CA GLU A 108 19.74 -32.84 -13.69
C GLU A 108 20.79 -31.76 -13.38
N THR A 109 21.87 -32.11 -12.67
CA THR A 109 22.93 -31.14 -12.33
C THR A 109 23.65 -30.61 -13.57
N VAL A 110 23.97 -31.48 -14.54
CA VAL A 110 24.62 -31.06 -15.80
C VAL A 110 23.68 -30.20 -16.64
N ILE A 111 22.38 -30.51 -16.67
CA ILE A 111 21.36 -29.70 -17.34
C ILE A 111 21.21 -28.33 -16.68
N SER A 112 21.16 -28.26 -15.34
CA SER A 112 21.11 -26.98 -14.61
C SER A 112 22.34 -26.13 -14.94
N ASN A 113 23.55 -26.68 -14.91
CA ASN A 113 24.74 -25.93 -15.29
C ASN A 113 24.74 -25.54 -16.79
N ALA A 114 24.17 -26.37 -17.65
CA ALA A 114 24.00 -26.03 -19.07
C ALA A 114 23.08 -24.81 -19.26
N ILE A 115 21.97 -24.76 -18.51
CA ILE A 115 21.03 -23.62 -18.52
C ILE A 115 21.72 -22.38 -17.98
N ASP A 116 22.37 -22.44 -16.81
CA ASP A 116 23.08 -21.31 -16.21
C ASP A 116 24.17 -20.76 -17.13
N ARG A 117 24.94 -21.64 -17.76
CA ARG A 117 25.98 -21.24 -18.73
C ARG A 117 25.40 -20.61 -19.98
N TYR A 118 24.26 -21.11 -20.46
CA TYR A 118 23.59 -20.52 -21.62
C TYR A 118 22.99 -19.15 -21.31
N VAL A 119 22.35 -19.00 -20.15
CA VAL A 119 21.79 -17.73 -19.68
C VAL A 119 22.89 -16.68 -19.55
N THR A 120 23.98 -17.00 -18.85
CA THR A 120 25.13 -16.08 -18.71
C THR A 120 25.70 -15.63 -20.05
N LEU A 121 25.95 -16.57 -20.98
CA LEU A 121 26.43 -16.24 -22.33
C LEU A 121 25.45 -15.36 -23.12
N ARG A 122 24.14 -15.54 -22.92
CA ARG A 122 23.09 -14.74 -23.58
C ARG A 122 22.91 -13.36 -22.96
N THR A 123 23.01 -13.23 -21.65
CA THR A 123 22.90 -11.96 -20.94
C THR A 123 24.12 -11.06 -21.24
N GLU A 124 25.30 -11.64 -21.39
CA GLU A 124 26.55 -10.94 -21.78
C GLU A 124 26.59 -10.50 -23.25
N GLU A 125 25.60 -10.86 -24.08
CA GLU A 125 25.45 -10.37 -25.46
C GLU A 125 24.42 -9.21 -25.57
N PRO A 126 24.73 -7.97 -25.13
CA PRO A 126 23.95 -6.82 -25.55
C PRO A 126 24.48 -6.37 -26.92
N SER A 127 23.67 -6.59 -27.96
CA SER A 127 23.72 -5.82 -29.21
C SER A 127 25.07 -5.86 -29.98
N GLY A 128 25.36 -6.95 -30.71
CA GLY A 128 26.15 -6.86 -31.96
C GLY A 128 27.46 -7.64 -32.07
N SER A 129 27.95 -8.35 -31.04
CA SER A 129 29.06 -9.30 -31.18
C SER A 129 28.54 -10.72 -31.25
N SER A 130 28.61 -11.35 -32.42
CA SER A 130 28.25 -12.75 -32.61
C SER A 130 29.33 -13.68 -32.02
N THR A 131 29.35 -13.86 -30.70
CA THR A 131 30.00 -15.04 -30.14
C THR A 131 29.09 -16.22 -30.45
N LYS A 132 29.44 -17.01 -31.47
CA LYS A 132 28.64 -18.18 -31.87
C LYS A 132 28.51 -19.11 -30.67
N ILE A 133 27.37 -19.07 -29.99
CA ILE A 133 27.00 -20.06 -28.99
C ILE A 133 27.16 -21.43 -29.61
N ASP A 134 27.74 -22.35 -28.85
CA ASP A 134 27.95 -23.72 -29.33
C ASP A 134 26.59 -24.31 -29.74
N ALA A 135 26.48 -24.73 -31.01
CA ALA A 135 25.27 -25.31 -31.56
C ALA A 135 24.81 -26.56 -30.76
N ARG A 136 25.75 -27.23 -30.08
CA ARG A 136 25.46 -28.38 -29.22
C ARG A 136 24.73 -27.97 -27.94
N LEU A 137 25.14 -26.86 -27.33
CA LEU A 137 24.49 -26.32 -26.13
C LEU A 137 23.07 -25.85 -26.47
N GLN A 138 22.91 -25.18 -27.62
CA GLN A 138 21.60 -24.79 -28.11
C GLN A 138 20.68 -25.99 -28.37
N ALA A 139 21.19 -27.07 -28.97
CA ALA A 139 20.39 -28.27 -29.24
C ALA A 139 19.93 -29.00 -27.97
N ILE A 140 20.75 -29.03 -26.92
CA ILE A 140 20.34 -29.59 -25.61
C ILE A 140 19.18 -28.75 -25.03
N ILE A 141 19.29 -27.43 -25.11
CA ILE A 141 18.28 -26.52 -24.56
C ILE A 141 16.97 -26.57 -25.35
N GLU A 142 17.03 -26.69 -26.68
CA GLU A 142 15.85 -26.95 -27.51
C GLU A 142 15.18 -28.27 -27.14
N SER A 143 15.96 -29.34 -26.91
CA SER A 143 15.42 -30.61 -26.41
C SER A 143 14.77 -30.49 -25.01
N ILE A 144 15.25 -29.58 -24.17
CA ILE A 144 14.64 -29.31 -22.85
C ILE A 144 13.31 -28.60 -23.02
N PHE A 145 13.24 -27.59 -23.90
CA PHE A 145 11.97 -26.91 -24.19
C PHE A 145 10.93 -27.89 -24.76
N ASP A 146 11.32 -28.75 -25.70
CA ASP A 146 10.43 -29.77 -26.25
C ASP A 146 9.91 -30.72 -25.16
N HIS A 147 10.79 -31.17 -24.26
CA HIS A 147 10.41 -32.03 -23.13
C HIS A 147 9.42 -31.34 -22.17
N CYS A 148 9.70 -30.09 -21.78
CA CYS A 148 8.79 -29.32 -20.93
C CYS A 148 7.42 -29.09 -21.60
N ILE A 149 7.38 -28.91 -22.92
CA ILE A 149 6.15 -28.76 -23.70
C ILE A 149 5.37 -30.08 -23.77
N GLU A 150 6.05 -31.22 -23.92
CA GLU A 150 5.44 -32.55 -23.91
C GLU A 150 4.86 -32.93 -22.53
N GLU A 151 5.53 -32.55 -21.44
CA GLU A 151 5.07 -32.79 -20.06
C GLU A 151 3.98 -31.81 -19.60
N GLY A 152 3.75 -30.72 -20.35
CA GLY A 152 2.77 -29.69 -20.03
C GLY A 152 3.23 -28.70 -18.96
N GLU A 153 4.53 -28.64 -18.67
CA GLU A 153 5.13 -27.73 -17.69
C GLU A 153 5.49 -26.36 -18.29
N TYR A 154 4.48 -25.68 -18.86
CA TYR A 154 4.67 -24.42 -19.59
C TYR A 154 5.28 -23.29 -18.75
N ARG A 155 5.00 -23.24 -17.43
CA ARG A 155 5.51 -22.18 -16.54
C ARG A 155 7.03 -22.23 -16.39
N GLN A 156 7.61 -23.43 -16.38
CA GLN A 156 9.05 -23.61 -16.28
C GLN A 156 9.73 -23.27 -17.61
N ALA A 157 9.16 -23.73 -18.72
CA ALA A 157 9.64 -23.37 -20.06
C ALA A 157 9.64 -21.84 -20.27
N ILE A 158 8.59 -21.15 -19.83
CA ILE A 158 8.51 -19.69 -19.84
C ILE A 158 9.61 -19.06 -18.97
N GLY A 159 9.84 -19.58 -17.76
CA GLY A 159 10.88 -19.05 -16.86
C GLY A 159 12.27 -19.10 -17.51
N ILE A 160 12.64 -20.26 -18.05
CA ILE A 160 13.93 -20.46 -18.74
C ILE A 160 14.01 -19.59 -20.01
N ALA A 161 12.91 -19.43 -20.75
CA ALA A 161 12.86 -18.59 -21.94
C ALA A 161 13.06 -17.09 -21.61
N LEU A 162 12.50 -16.63 -20.49
CA LEU A 162 12.69 -15.25 -20.01
C LEU A 162 14.12 -15.01 -19.54
N GLU A 163 14.72 -15.93 -18.79
CA GLU A 163 16.12 -15.82 -18.34
C GLU A 163 17.10 -15.83 -19.52
N SER A 164 16.84 -16.64 -20.54
CA SER A 164 17.68 -16.73 -21.73
C SER A 164 17.41 -15.67 -22.82
N HIS A 165 16.55 -14.69 -22.55
CA HIS A 165 16.15 -13.63 -23.48
C HIS A 165 15.52 -14.13 -24.81
N ARG A 166 14.84 -15.29 -24.78
CA ARG A 166 14.26 -15.98 -25.94
C ARG A 166 12.74 -15.78 -26.05
N LEU A 167 12.33 -14.77 -26.82
CA LEU A 167 10.90 -14.44 -27.04
C LEU A 167 10.19 -15.38 -28.04
N ASP A 168 10.97 -16.04 -28.90
CA ASP A 168 10.52 -17.04 -29.87
C ASP A 168 9.82 -18.23 -29.20
N VAL A 169 10.39 -18.74 -28.10
CA VAL A 169 9.81 -19.86 -27.32
C VAL A 169 8.52 -19.46 -26.63
N VAL A 170 8.41 -18.21 -26.15
CA VAL A 170 7.17 -17.71 -25.56
C VAL A 170 6.05 -17.68 -26.60
N ASN A 171 6.37 -17.30 -27.84
CA ASN A 171 5.40 -17.32 -28.94
C ASN A 171 4.93 -18.74 -29.27
N SER A 172 5.86 -19.69 -29.40
CA SER A 172 5.51 -21.07 -29.77
C SER A 172 4.65 -21.74 -28.70
N ILE A 173 4.91 -21.48 -27.42
CA ILE A 173 4.08 -21.97 -26.31
C ILE A 173 2.68 -21.35 -26.38
N TYR A 174 2.57 -20.06 -26.71
CA TYR A 174 1.27 -19.40 -26.82
C TYR A 174 0.47 -19.89 -28.03
N ASP A 175 1.11 -20.04 -29.19
CA ASP A 175 0.48 -20.58 -30.41
C ASP A 175 -0.05 -22.01 -30.19
N LEU A 176 0.56 -22.78 -29.28
CA LEU A 176 0.11 -24.12 -28.94
C LEU A 176 -1.06 -24.13 -27.92
N THR A 177 -0.96 -23.30 -26.87
CA THR A 177 -1.87 -23.35 -25.72
C THR A 177 -3.06 -22.40 -25.83
N HIS A 178 -2.89 -21.24 -26.47
CA HIS A 178 -3.81 -20.11 -26.48
C HIS A 178 -4.32 -19.71 -25.06
N ASP A 179 -3.58 -20.08 -24.01
CA ASP A 179 -3.97 -19.81 -22.63
C ASP A 179 -3.42 -18.47 -22.17
N VAL A 180 -4.33 -17.57 -21.83
CA VAL A 180 -3.99 -16.21 -21.46
C VAL A 180 -3.61 -16.11 -19.97
N SER A 181 -3.87 -17.14 -19.15
CA SER A 181 -3.35 -17.20 -17.77
C SER A 181 -1.82 -17.30 -17.74
N LEU A 182 -1.24 -17.96 -18.74
CA LEU A 182 0.22 -18.03 -18.94
C LEU A 182 0.79 -16.67 -19.34
N LEU A 183 0.05 -15.86 -20.12
CA LEU A 183 0.46 -14.49 -20.46
C LEU A 183 0.42 -13.54 -19.25
N SER A 184 -0.55 -13.72 -18.33
CA SER A 184 -0.50 -12.98 -17.06
C SER A 184 0.68 -13.41 -16.19
N TYR A 185 1.01 -14.71 -16.19
CA TYR A 185 2.17 -15.24 -15.47
C TYR A 185 3.50 -14.72 -16.04
N THR A 186 3.68 -14.71 -17.37
CA THR A 186 4.88 -14.14 -18.02
C THR A 186 5.05 -12.68 -17.66
N MET A 187 3.95 -11.91 -17.70
CA MET A 187 3.96 -10.51 -17.32
C MET A 187 4.34 -10.31 -15.85
N GLU A 188 3.72 -11.06 -14.92
CA GLU A 188 4.05 -10.97 -13.49
C GLU A 188 5.49 -11.37 -13.22
N ALA A 189 5.97 -12.45 -13.84
CA ALA A 189 7.36 -12.88 -13.74
C ALA A 189 8.29 -11.73 -14.13
N VAL A 190 8.14 -11.15 -15.33
CA VAL A 190 8.98 -10.03 -15.81
C VAL A 190 8.92 -8.80 -14.91
N LEU A 191 7.77 -8.52 -14.30
CA LEU A 191 7.58 -7.36 -13.43
C LEU A 191 8.15 -7.53 -12.02
N ASP A 192 8.32 -8.77 -11.57
CA ASP A 192 8.84 -9.11 -10.23
C ASP A 192 10.29 -9.58 -10.26
N THR A 193 10.77 -10.11 -11.37
CA THR A 193 12.21 -10.35 -11.61
C THR A 193 12.92 -9.05 -11.96
N GLY A 194 14.10 -8.83 -11.37
CA GLY A 194 14.93 -7.64 -11.58
C GLY A 194 15.66 -7.63 -12.93
N PHE A 195 14.96 -7.83 -14.04
CA PHE A 195 15.53 -7.67 -15.38
C PHE A 195 15.83 -6.19 -15.69
N SER A 196 16.76 -5.95 -16.61
CA SER A 196 17.05 -4.61 -17.10
C SER A 196 15.81 -3.96 -17.72
N LEU A 197 15.70 -2.63 -17.59
CA LEU A 197 14.54 -1.87 -18.05
C LEU A 197 14.33 -2.02 -19.57
N SER A 198 15.42 -2.09 -20.33
CA SER A 198 15.39 -2.28 -21.79
C SER A 198 14.83 -3.65 -22.20
N TYR A 199 15.23 -4.72 -21.51
CA TYR A 199 14.72 -6.06 -21.79
C TYR A 199 13.26 -6.20 -21.37
N ARG A 200 12.90 -5.67 -20.20
CA ARG A 200 11.51 -5.62 -19.74
C ARG A 200 10.61 -4.93 -20.77
N ASP A 201 11.00 -3.75 -21.26
CA ASP A 201 10.21 -3.04 -22.27
C ASP A 201 10.10 -3.85 -23.57
N GLN A 202 11.14 -4.55 -23.99
CA GLN A 202 11.08 -5.43 -25.17
C GLN A 202 10.07 -6.57 -24.98
N VAL A 203 10.11 -7.27 -23.84
CA VAL A 203 9.19 -8.37 -23.52
C VAL A 203 7.75 -7.85 -23.44
N LEU A 204 7.51 -6.74 -22.74
CA LEU A 204 6.16 -6.20 -22.57
C LEU A 204 5.57 -5.69 -23.90
N ASN A 205 6.38 -5.07 -24.76
CA ASN A 205 5.95 -4.72 -26.13
C ASN A 205 5.66 -5.96 -26.98
N PHE A 206 6.39 -7.06 -26.76
CA PHE A 206 6.17 -8.33 -27.45
C PHE A 206 4.91 -9.06 -26.97
N LEU A 207 4.56 -8.97 -25.68
CA LEU A 207 3.37 -9.59 -25.11
C LEU A 207 2.07 -8.88 -25.54
N LEU A 208 2.11 -7.55 -25.76
CA LEU A 208 0.90 -6.75 -26.03
C LEU A 208 0.06 -7.28 -27.22
N PRO A 209 0.63 -7.61 -28.40
CA PRO A 209 -0.14 -8.13 -29.53
C PRO A 209 -0.67 -9.55 -29.33
N LEU A 210 -0.07 -10.32 -28.40
CA LEU A 210 -0.48 -11.70 -28.14
C LEU A 210 -1.79 -11.78 -27.34
N PHE A 211 -2.12 -10.73 -26.58
CA PHE A 211 -3.40 -10.69 -25.88
C PHE A 211 -4.59 -10.61 -26.86
N PRO A 212 -5.61 -11.47 -26.71
CA PRO A 212 -6.79 -11.43 -27.57
C PRO A 212 -7.57 -10.13 -27.35
N PRO A 213 -8.24 -9.59 -28.39
CA PRO A 213 -9.01 -8.36 -28.27
C PRO A 213 -10.13 -8.54 -27.24
N PRO A 214 -10.26 -7.64 -26.24
CA PRO A 214 -11.20 -7.81 -25.16
C PRO A 214 -12.65 -7.69 -25.68
N THR A 215 -13.51 -8.63 -25.31
CA THR A 215 -14.94 -8.66 -25.67
C THR A 215 -15.77 -8.90 -24.41
N SER A 216 -16.82 -8.10 -24.21
CA SER A 216 -17.73 -8.10 -23.05
C SER A 216 -18.39 -9.46 -22.77
N LEU A 217 -18.63 -10.25 -23.81
CA LEU A 217 -19.29 -11.57 -23.75
C LEU A 217 -18.47 -12.65 -23.03
N SER A 218 -17.15 -12.49 -22.88
CA SER A 218 -16.24 -13.54 -22.37
C SER A 218 -15.93 -13.42 -20.87
N LYS A 219 -16.44 -12.40 -20.15
CA LYS A 219 -16.02 -12.11 -18.75
C LYS A 219 -14.49 -12.18 -18.60
N SER A 220 -13.77 -11.56 -19.54
CA SER A 220 -12.35 -11.85 -19.73
C SER A 220 -11.51 -11.37 -18.53
N PRO A 221 -10.76 -12.27 -17.86
CA PRO A 221 -9.88 -11.89 -16.74
C PRO A 221 -8.67 -11.05 -17.18
N HIS A 222 -8.50 -10.82 -18.48
CA HIS A 222 -7.31 -10.21 -19.09
C HIS A 222 -7.36 -8.70 -19.19
N ILE A 223 -8.53 -8.07 -18.95
CA ILE A 223 -8.69 -6.61 -18.99
C ILE A 223 -7.70 -5.95 -18.03
N HIS A 224 -7.60 -6.50 -16.82
CA HIS A 224 -6.77 -5.96 -15.77
C HIS A 224 -5.27 -6.11 -16.06
N ALA A 225 -4.86 -7.30 -16.53
CA ALA A 225 -3.48 -7.55 -16.95
C ALA A 225 -3.09 -6.64 -18.13
N LEU A 226 -3.98 -6.45 -19.11
CA LEU A 226 -3.74 -5.58 -20.26
C LEU A 226 -3.64 -4.11 -19.85
N ALA A 227 -4.54 -3.62 -18.98
CA ALA A 227 -4.47 -2.26 -18.47
C ALA A 227 -3.16 -2.02 -17.70
N ARG A 228 -2.76 -2.96 -16.84
CA ARG A 228 -1.48 -2.92 -16.13
C ARG A 228 -0.30 -2.90 -17.10
N LEU A 229 -0.34 -3.69 -18.18
CA LEU A 229 0.71 -3.74 -19.19
C LEU A 229 0.89 -2.37 -19.85
N LEU A 230 -0.21 -1.78 -20.30
CA LEU A 230 -0.24 -0.47 -20.94
C LEU A 230 0.27 0.63 -20.00
N VAL A 231 -0.14 0.61 -18.73
CA VAL A 231 0.35 1.53 -17.69
C VAL A 231 1.85 1.36 -17.48
N THR A 232 2.35 0.13 -17.40
CA THR A 232 3.79 -0.11 -17.19
C THR A 232 4.67 0.31 -18.35
N LEU A 233 4.17 0.21 -19.59
CA LEU A 233 4.87 0.67 -20.79
C LEU A 233 4.84 2.19 -20.96
N ASN A 234 3.87 2.88 -20.32
CA ASN A 234 3.77 4.34 -20.29
C ASN A 234 3.83 5.03 -21.67
N ARG A 235 3.30 4.38 -22.72
CA ARG A 235 3.30 4.87 -24.11
C ARG A 235 1.88 5.18 -24.61
N PRO A 236 1.51 6.47 -24.81
CA PRO A 236 0.18 6.84 -25.29
C PRO A 236 -0.20 6.22 -26.63
N SER A 237 0.77 6.10 -27.55
CA SER A 237 0.58 5.59 -28.91
C SER A 237 0.02 4.16 -29.00
N LEU A 238 0.20 3.34 -27.97
CA LEU A 238 -0.33 1.97 -27.92
C LEU A 238 -1.77 1.91 -27.42
N VAL A 239 -2.19 2.89 -26.60
CA VAL A 239 -3.50 2.95 -25.96
C VAL A 239 -4.54 3.57 -26.87
N VAL A 240 -4.17 4.61 -27.62
CA VAL A 240 -5.09 5.36 -28.48
C VAL A 240 -5.76 4.47 -29.54
N PRO A 241 -5.05 3.59 -30.28
CA PRO A 241 -5.68 2.69 -31.23
C PRO A 241 -6.65 1.70 -30.57
N LEU A 242 -6.28 1.18 -29.38
CA LEU A 242 -7.12 0.27 -28.61
C LEU A 242 -8.44 0.94 -28.21
N LEU A 243 -8.37 2.12 -27.59
CA LEU A 243 -9.56 2.89 -27.19
C LEU A 243 -10.42 3.28 -28.41
N THR A 244 -9.79 3.74 -29.50
CA THR A 244 -10.49 4.10 -30.75
C THR A 244 -11.25 2.91 -31.36
N SER A 245 -10.71 1.68 -31.23
CA SER A 245 -11.36 0.46 -31.73
C SER A 245 -12.51 -0.04 -30.84
N LEU A 246 -12.43 0.22 -29.53
CA LEU A 246 -13.38 -0.26 -28.53
C LEU A 246 -14.59 0.67 -28.36
N VAL A 247 -14.39 2.00 -28.42
CA VAL A 247 -15.48 2.99 -28.23
C VAL A 247 -16.71 2.74 -29.14
N PRO A 248 -16.56 2.37 -30.44
CA PRO A 248 -17.71 2.11 -31.31
C PRO A 248 -18.40 0.77 -31.07
N LYS A 249 -17.69 -0.22 -30.50
CA LYS A 249 -18.15 -1.61 -30.35
C LYS A 249 -18.73 -1.88 -28.97
N GLU A 250 -18.03 -1.44 -27.92
CA GLU A 250 -18.36 -1.71 -26.51
C GLU A 250 -17.95 -0.52 -25.62
N ARG A 251 -18.88 0.43 -25.42
CA ARG A 251 -18.63 1.66 -24.63
C ARG A 251 -18.30 1.37 -23.17
N ILE A 252 -19.01 0.42 -22.56
CA ILE A 252 -18.84 0.05 -21.15
C ILE A 252 -17.42 -0.48 -20.89
N LEU A 253 -16.90 -1.30 -21.80
CA LEU A 253 -15.55 -1.83 -21.69
C LEU A 253 -14.49 -0.70 -21.83
N ALA A 254 -14.69 0.23 -22.75
CA ALA A 254 -13.80 1.38 -22.92
C ALA A 254 -13.74 2.27 -21.66
N TYR A 255 -14.89 2.48 -20.99
CA TYR A 255 -14.91 3.20 -19.71
C TYR A 255 -14.21 2.42 -18.59
N GLN A 256 -14.32 1.08 -18.53
CA GLN A 256 -13.60 0.30 -17.52
C GLN A 256 -12.09 0.41 -17.72
N PHE A 257 -11.63 0.33 -18.97
CA PHE A 257 -10.22 0.57 -19.30
C PHE A 257 -9.79 1.98 -18.90
N ALA A 258 -10.61 3.00 -19.16
CA ALA A 258 -10.29 4.37 -18.76
C ALA A 258 -10.14 4.52 -17.24
N PHE A 259 -11.03 3.91 -16.43
CA PHE A 259 -10.90 3.91 -14.96
C PHE A 259 -9.64 3.18 -14.49
N ASP A 260 -9.35 2.00 -15.05
CA ASP A 260 -8.17 1.20 -14.68
C ASP A 260 -6.86 1.92 -15.09
N LEU A 261 -6.85 2.62 -16.23
CA LEU A 261 -5.72 3.45 -16.65
C LEU A 261 -5.50 4.65 -15.72
N VAL A 262 -6.57 5.27 -15.23
CA VAL A 262 -6.48 6.43 -14.30
C VAL A 262 -5.99 6.01 -12.93
N GLU A 263 -6.38 4.83 -12.44
CA GLU A 263 -5.94 4.34 -11.12
C GLU A 263 -4.43 4.03 -11.08
N GLY A 264 -3.86 3.54 -12.20
CA GLY A 264 -2.46 3.14 -12.27
C GLY A 264 -1.52 4.06 -13.03
N GLY A 265 -2.04 4.90 -13.94
CA GLY A 265 -1.28 5.68 -14.90
C GLY A 265 -0.67 6.95 -14.34
N ALA A 266 0.55 7.28 -14.80
CA ALA A 266 1.14 8.58 -14.52
C ALA A 266 0.35 9.69 -15.23
N ARG A 267 0.27 10.86 -14.60
CA ARG A 267 -0.48 12.02 -15.13
C ARG A 267 -0.04 12.43 -16.52
N GLU A 268 1.27 12.45 -16.79
CA GLU A 268 1.85 12.72 -18.11
C GLU A 268 1.27 11.80 -19.19
N PHE A 269 1.19 10.50 -18.91
CA PHE A 269 0.69 9.52 -19.85
C PHE A 269 -0.81 9.69 -20.10
N LEU A 270 -1.59 10.00 -19.08
CA LEU A 270 -3.01 10.30 -19.23
C LEU A 270 -3.24 11.57 -20.06
N GLN A 271 -2.44 12.62 -19.84
CA GLN A 271 -2.48 13.86 -20.62
C GLN A 271 -2.06 13.62 -22.07
N GLY A 272 -1.01 12.83 -22.31
CA GLY A 272 -0.57 12.44 -23.65
C GLY A 272 -1.63 11.64 -24.40
N VAL A 273 -2.26 10.66 -23.74
CA VAL A 273 -3.38 9.91 -24.31
C VAL A 273 -4.51 10.87 -24.69
N LYS A 274 -4.89 11.79 -23.82
CA LYS A 274 -5.93 12.79 -24.11
C LYS A 274 -5.60 13.66 -25.32
N ALA A 275 -4.36 14.16 -25.42
CA ALA A 275 -3.93 15.00 -26.55
C ALA A 275 -3.95 14.25 -27.89
N ASP A 276 -3.65 12.95 -27.88
CA ASP A 276 -3.58 12.11 -29.07
C ASP A 276 -4.94 11.51 -29.47
N LEU A 277 -5.99 11.65 -28.65
CA LEU A 277 -7.35 11.20 -28.99
C LEU A 277 -7.99 12.15 -30.04
N PRO A 278 -8.63 11.62 -31.11
CA PRO A 278 -9.24 12.46 -32.14
C PRO A 278 -10.50 13.18 -31.63
N GLU A 279 -10.42 14.50 -31.43
CA GLU A 279 -11.50 15.37 -30.91
C GLU A 279 -12.74 15.52 -31.83
N GLY A 280 -12.79 14.83 -32.97
CA GLY A 280 -13.70 15.15 -34.08
C GLY A 280 -14.89 14.22 -34.36
N LYS A 281 -15.24 13.25 -33.48
CA LYS A 281 -16.50 12.48 -33.62
C LYS A 281 -17.35 12.66 -32.37
N GLU A 282 -18.58 13.14 -32.51
CA GLU A 282 -19.57 13.35 -31.43
C GLU A 282 -19.82 12.09 -30.55
N THR A 283 -19.38 10.91 -31.01
CA THR A 283 -19.40 9.64 -30.28
C THR A 283 -18.25 9.46 -29.28
N TYR A 284 -17.13 10.18 -29.39
CA TYR A 284 -16.12 10.27 -28.34
C TYR A 284 -16.64 11.24 -27.29
N THR A 285 -17.54 10.72 -26.45
CA THR A 285 -18.29 11.49 -25.50
C THR A 285 -17.31 12.20 -24.57
N THR A 286 -17.55 13.49 -24.32
CA THR A 286 -16.91 14.31 -23.28
C THR A 286 -16.69 13.55 -21.96
N SER A 287 -17.53 12.55 -21.67
CA SER A 287 -17.40 11.58 -20.58
C SER A 287 -16.08 10.79 -20.55
N SER A 288 -15.57 10.23 -21.67
CA SER A 288 -14.30 9.49 -21.66
C SER A 288 -13.13 10.38 -21.29
N CYS A 289 -13.10 11.61 -21.80
CA CYS A 289 -12.07 12.59 -21.48
C CYS A 289 -12.16 13.03 -20.01
N LYS A 290 -13.37 13.19 -19.46
CA LYS A 290 -13.59 13.49 -18.03
C LYS A 290 -13.16 12.35 -17.12
N ILE A 291 -13.35 11.09 -17.54
CA ILE A 291 -12.86 9.92 -16.81
C ILE A 291 -11.33 9.92 -16.83
N LEU A 292 -10.70 10.12 -18.00
CA LEU A 292 -9.24 10.15 -18.15
C LEU A 292 -8.59 11.32 -17.38
N ASP A 293 -9.29 12.45 -17.21
CA ASP A 293 -8.86 13.56 -16.34
C ASP A 293 -8.95 13.20 -14.82
N GLY A 294 -9.57 12.07 -14.47
CA GLY A 294 -9.76 11.59 -13.11
C GLY A 294 -10.88 12.28 -12.33
N GLN A 295 -11.59 13.24 -12.92
CA GLN A 295 -12.61 14.05 -12.25
C GLN A 295 -13.76 13.19 -11.73
N GLU A 296 -14.29 12.32 -12.58
CA GLU A 296 -15.42 11.46 -12.22
C GLU A 296 -15.02 10.43 -11.15
N SER A 297 -13.81 9.87 -11.24
CA SER A 297 -13.27 8.97 -10.22
C SER A 297 -13.21 9.63 -8.84
N VAL A 298 -12.68 10.86 -8.78
CA VAL A 298 -12.57 11.62 -7.54
C VAL A 298 -13.93 11.98 -6.97
N LYS A 299 -14.91 12.39 -7.81
CA LYS A 299 -16.29 12.67 -7.36
C LYS A 299 -16.96 11.45 -6.74
N LEU A 300 -16.80 10.28 -7.37
CA LEU A 300 -17.39 9.03 -6.88
C LEU A 300 -16.80 8.61 -5.53
N TYR A 301 -15.48 8.71 -5.38
CA TYR A 301 -14.82 8.41 -4.11
C TYR A 301 -15.15 9.43 -3.01
N LEU A 302 -15.28 10.72 -3.37
CA LEU A 302 -15.70 11.77 -2.44
C LEU A 302 -17.11 11.50 -1.89
N GLU A 303 -18.05 11.14 -2.77
CA GLU A 303 -19.42 10.84 -2.35
C GLU A 303 -19.50 9.58 -1.48
N PHE A 304 -18.70 8.56 -1.80
CA PHE A 304 -18.54 7.39 -0.95
C PHE A 304 -18.09 7.76 0.48
N LEU A 305 -17.08 8.64 0.60
CA LEU A 305 -16.54 9.07 1.89
C LEU A 305 -17.54 9.95 2.67
N LYS A 306 -18.27 10.85 1.99
CA LYS A 306 -19.32 11.68 2.60
C LYS A 306 -20.43 10.81 3.24
N ARG A 307 -20.93 9.81 2.51
CA ARG A 307 -22.02 8.94 2.97
C ARG A 307 -21.62 8.00 4.09
N ASN A 308 -20.43 7.43 4.00
CA ASN A 308 -19.96 6.39 4.93
C ASN A 308 -19.08 6.94 6.05
N ASN A 309 -19.21 8.21 6.42
CA ASN A 309 -18.42 8.77 7.51
C ASN A 309 -18.79 8.12 8.86
N LYS A 310 -17.87 7.30 9.40
CA LYS A 310 -17.97 6.65 10.73
C LYS A 310 -16.90 7.16 11.70
N VAL A 311 -16.47 8.42 11.57
CA VAL A 311 -15.54 9.04 12.51
C VAL A 311 -16.16 9.14 13.91
N ASP A 312 -15.38 8.80 14.92
CA ASP A 312 -15.75 8.97 16.32
C ASP A 312 -15.25 10.31 16.87
N MET A 313 -16.19 11.25 17.02
CA MET A 313 -15.90 12.58 17.56
C MET A 313 -15.48 12.56 19.03
N LEU A 314 -15.80 11.50 19.80
CA LEU A 314 -15.41 11.42 21.21
C LEU A 314 -13.89 11.25 21.36
N ILE A 315 -13.24 10.53 20.44
CA ILE A 315 -11.78 10.37 20.45
C ILE A 315 -11.11 11.73 20.28
N LEU A 316 -11.57 12.53 19.31
CA LEU A 316 -11.07 13.89 19.08
C LEU A 316 -11.30 14.82 20.26
N LYS A 317 -12.51 14.79 20.86
CA LYS A 317 -12.83 15.62 22.04
C LYS A 317 -11.94 15.25 23.23
N ASN A 318 -11.77 13.96 23.51
CA ASN A 318 -10.89 13.51 24.58
C ASN A 318 -9.42 13.94 24.36
N THR A 319 -8.92 13.78 23.14
CA THR A 319 -7.52 14.16 22.83
C THR A 319 -7.33 15.68 22.89
N LYS A 320 -8.29 16.46 22.40
CA LYS A 320 -8.28 17.94 22.49
C LYS A 320 -8.31 18.42 23.94
N ASP A 321 -9.13 17.84 24.81
CA ASP A 321 -9.29 18.30 26.19
C ASP A 321 -8.05 17.99 27.05
N VAL A 322 -7.29 16.94 26.70
CA VAL A 322 -6.10 16.51 27.44
C VAL A 322 -4.81 17.15 26.92
N LEU A 323 -4.77 17.53 25.64
CA LEU A 323 -3.64 18.20 25.02
C LEU A 323 -3.76 19.72 25.13
N GLU A 324 -2.75 20.35 25.72
CA GLU A 324 -2.77 21.80 25.95
C GLU A 324 -2.69 22.59 24.63
N ALA A 325 -3.71 23.40 24.36
CA ALA A 325 -3.87 24.17 23.12
C ALA A 325 -2.78 25.23 22.88
N ARG A 326 -2.15 25.73 23.95
CA ARG A 326 -1.11 26.76 23.87
C ARG A 326 0.23 26.21 23.37
N THR A 327 0.44 24.91 23.47
CA THR A 327 1.67 24.28 22.99
C THR A 327 1.54 23.98 21.50
N SER A 328 2.37 24.64 20.68
CA SER A 328 2.32 24.54 19.21
C SER A 328 2.39 23.09 18.68
N ILE A 329 3.17 22.21 19.31
CA ILE A 329 3.27 20.80 18.90
C ILE A 329 1.97 20.02 19.11
N TYR A 330 1.32 20.22 20.25
CA TYR A 330 0.07 19.55 20.58
C TYR A 330 -1.09 20.06 19.73
N HIS A 331 -1.13 21.37 19.48
CA HIS A 331 -2.06 21.95 18.52
C HIS A 331 -1.89 21.30 17.14
N THR A 332 -0.65 21.19 16.66
CA THR A 332 -0.36 20.54 15.37
C THR A 332 -0.75 19.06 15.36
N ALA A 333 -0.53 18.33 16.47
CA ALA A 333 -0.92 16.93 16.60
C ALA A 333 -2.43 16.72 16.48
N VAL A 334 -3.23 17.52 17.21
CA VAL A 334 -4.70 17.45 17.19
C VAL A 334 -5.24 17.84 15.83
N THR A 335 -4.67 18.88 15.21
CA THR A 335 -5.08 19.28 13.85
C THR A 335 -4.77 18.18 12.83
N LEU A 336 -3.58 17.56 12.87
CA LEU A 336 -3.22 16.44 11.99
C LEU A 336 -4.10 15.22 12.22
N GLN A 337 -4.39 14.90 13.49
CA GLN A 337 -5.31 13.82 13.85
C GLN A 337 -6.70 14.06 13.24
N ASN A 338 -7.24 15.26 13.40
CA ASN A 338 -8.53 15.65 12.79
C ASN A 338 -8.48 15.58 11.27
N ALA A 339 -7.41 16.09 10.66
CA ALA A 339 -7.20 16.08 9.21
C ALA A 339 -7.23 14.65 8.65
N PHE A 340 -6.50 13.71 9.27
CA PHE A 340 -6.46 12.32 8.82
C PHE A 340 -7.79 11.60 9.05
N MET A 341 -8.42 11.78 10.21
CA MET A 341 -9.72 11.16 10.51
C MET A 341 -10.80 11.58 9.52
N HIS A 342 -10.82 12.85 9.12
CA HIS A 342 -11.82 13.42 8.21
C HIS A 342 -11.35 13.55 6.76
N ALA A 343 -10.23 12.92 6.37
CA ALA A 343 -9.67 13.04 5.03
C ALA A 343 -10.70 12.68 3.94
N GLY A 344 -10.98 13.63 3.05
CA GLY A 344 -11.94 13.47 1.94
C GLY A 344 -13.41 13.32 2.35
N THR A 345 -13.79 13.60 3.61
CA THR A 345 -15.19 13.52 4.06
C THR A 345 -15.93 14.86 3.99
N THR A 346 -15.22 15.97 3.76
CA THR A 346 -15.73 17.37 3.77
C THR A 346 -16.39 17.83 5.07
N SER A 347 -16.31 17.02 6.13
CA SER A 347 -16.90 17.35 7.44
C SER A 347 -15.94 18.22 8.24
N ASP A 348 -16.21 19.52 8.30
CA ASP A 348 -15.46 20.51 9.08
C ASP A 348 -16.09 20.82 10.45
N VAL A 349 -17.04 19.98 10.90
CA VAL A 349 -17.79 20.13 12.16
C VAL A 349 -16.86 20.35 13.36
N PHE A 350 -15.76 19.61 13.46
CA PHE A 350 -14.79 19.78 14.54
C PHE A 350 -14.18 21.20 14.58
N LEU A 351 -13.85 21.77 13.42
CA LEU A 351 -13.23 23.09 13.33
C LEU A 351 -14.25 24.19 13.64
N ARG A 352 -15.48 24.05 13.14
CA ARG A 352 -16.59 24.99 13.41
C ARG A 352 -16.99 25.03 14.89
N GLU A 353 -17.04 23.87 15.56
CA GLU A 353 -17.36 23.80 16.99
C GLU A 353 -16.26 24.41 17.88
N ASN A 354 -15.03 24.55 17.37
CA ASN A 354 -13.85 24.86 18.18
C ASN A 354 -13.07 26.09 17.68
N LEU A 355 -13.77 27.12 17.20
CA LEU A 355 -13.16 28.36 16.70
C LEU A 355 -12.25 29.06 17.73
N GLU A 356 -12.64 29.09 19.00
CA GLU A 356 -11.82 29.68 20.08
C GLU A 356 -10.48 28.92 20.25
N TRP A 357 -10.50 27.60 20.09
CA TRP A 357 -9.30 26.77 20.18
C TRP A 357 -8.38 27.01 18.97
N LEU A 358 -8.94 27.15 17.78
CA LEU A 358 -8.19 27.49 16.55
C LEU A 358 -7.55 28.88 16.63
N GLY A 359 -8.21 29.83 17.31
CA GLY A 359 -7.66 31.17 17.55
C GLY A 359 -6.39 31.18 18.39
N LEU A 360 -6.10 30.11 19.14
CA LEU A 360 -4.88 29.96 19.94
C LEU A 360 -3.66 29.50 19.12
N ALA A 361 -3.86 29.11 17.85
CA ALA A 361 -2.79 28.69 16.96
C ALA A 361 -1.84 29.86 16.64
N SER A 362 -0.53 29.64 16.82
CA SER A 362 0.51 30.63 16.50
C SER A 362 1.42 30.14 15.35
N ASN A 363 1.86 31.09 14.51
CA ASN A 363 2.85 30.89 13.44
C ASN A 363 2.57 29.64 12.58
N TRP A 364 3.51 28.67 12.54
CA TRP A 364 3.42 27.44 11.75
C TRP A 364 2.30 26.48 12.19
N ALA A 365 1.80 26.56 13.43
CA ALA A 365 0.62 25.80 13.82
C ALA A 365 -0.63 26.33 13.11
N LYS A 366 -0.73 27.66 12.88
CA LYS A 366 -1.80 28.27 12.08
C LYS A 366 -1.69 27.89 10.60
N PHE A 367 -0.47 27.86 10.07
CA PHE A 367 -0.20 27.34 8.71
C PHE A 367 -0.70 25.90 8.56
N SER A 368 -0.28 25.01 9.47
CA SER A 368 -0.68 23.59 9.48
C SER A 368 -2.19 23.41 9.66
N THR A 369 -2.83 24.29 10.44
CA THR A 369 -4.27 24.27 10.67
C THR A 369 -5.08 24.64 9.44
N THR A 370 -4.61 25.61 8.68
CA THR A 370 -5.25 25.98 7.41
C THR A 370 -4.99 24.90 6.35
N ALA A 371 -3.78 24.33 6.31
CA ALA A 371 -3.44 23.21 5.44
C ALA A 371 -4.31 21.96 5.68
N ALA A 372 -4.69 21.69 6.94
CA ALA A 372 -5.57 20.59 7.31
C ALA A 372 -6.95 20.65 6.64
N LEU A 373 -7.48 21.85 6.35
CA LEU A 373 -8.71 22.01 5.57
C LEU A 373 -8.57 21.36 4.19
N GLY A 374 -7.38 21.46 3.57
CA GLY A 374 -7.11 20.83 2.28
C GLY A 374 -7.18 19.31 2.33
N VAL A 375 -6.77 18.69 3.45
CA VAL A 375 -6.88 17.24 3.66
C VAL A 375 -8.34 16.81 3.86
N ILE A 376 -9.11 17.57 4.66
CA ILE A 376 -10.53 17.29 4.94
C ILE A 376 -11.37 17.41 3.67
N HIS A 377 -11.12 18.44 2.86
CA HIS A 377 -11.82 18.73 1.61
C HIS A 377 -11.13 18.14 0.38
N LYS A 378 -10.22 17.17 0.56
CA LYS A 378 -9.51 16.51 -0.54
C LYS A 378 -10.50 15.98 -1.60
N GLY A 379 -10.26 16.33 -2.86
CA GLY A 379 -11.07 15.89 -4.00
C GLY A 379 -12.31 16.74 -4.28
N HIS A 380 -12.64 17.72 -3.44
CA HIS A 380 -13.76 18.64 -3.67
C HIS A 380 -13.32 19.85 -4.51
N PHE A 381 -13.00 19.59 -5.78
CA PHE A 381 -12.38 20.60 -6.65
C PHE A 381 -13.34 21.72 -7.10
N GLU A 382 -14.65 21.46 -7.20
CA GLU A 382 -15.63 22.45 -7.71
C GLU A 382 -15.85 23.63 -6.74
N GLU A 383 -15.94 23.36 -5.44
CA GLU A 383 -16.11 24.40 -4.43
C GLU A 383 -14.83 24.64 -3.61
N GLY A 384 -13.71 24.01 -3.97
CA GLY A 384 -12.45 24.14 -3.22
C GLY A 384 -11.99 25.60 -3.08
N MET A 385 -12.17 26.41 -4.14
CA MET A 385 -11.89 27.84 -4.11
C MET A 385 -12.88 28.63 -3.23
N ASN A 386 -14.15 28.22 -3.19
CA ASN A 386 -15.18 28.88 -2.37
C ASN A 386 -14.98 28.59 -0.88
N ILE A 387 -14.62 27.35 -0.54
CA ILE A 387 -14.35 26.92 0.85
C ILE A 387 -13.12 27.64 1.41
N LEU A 388 -12.06 27.74 0.60
CA LEU A 388 -10.82 28.40 1.00
C LEU A 388 -10.86 29.92 0.80
N GLY A 389 -11.85 30.46 0.09
CA GLY A 389 -11.99 31.88 -0.22
C GLY A 389 -11.74 32.84 0.96
N PRO A 390 -12.27 32.58 2.17
CA PRO A 390 -12.02 33.43 3.34
C PRO A 390 -10.57 33.42 3.85
N TYR A 391 -9.79 32.39 3.49
CA TYR A 391 -8.41 32.20 3.92
C TYR A 391 -7.39 32.48 2.82
N LEU A 392 -7.84 32.66 1.57
CA LEU A 392 -6.98 32.99 0.44
C LEU A 392 -6.64 34.49 0.43
N PRO A 393 -5.47 34.87 -0.12
CA PRO A 393 -5.13 36.27 -0.29
C PRO A 393 -6.17 36.94 -1.21
N GLN A 394 -6.76 38.05 -0.76
CA GLN A 394 -7.71 38.80 -1.58
C GLN A 394 -7.01 39.47 -2.77
N ALA A 395 -7.77 39.69 -3.85
CA ALA A 395 -7.30 40.37 -5.06
C ALA A 395 -6.97 41.86 -4.80
N GLY A 396 -5.87 42.10 -4.10
CA GLY A 396 -5.44 43.42 -3.60
C GLY A 396 -4.12 43.41 -2.80
N GLY A 397 -3.53 42.25 -2.54
CA GLY A 397 -2.24 42.09 -1.85
C GLY A 397 -2.38 41.40 -0.48
N GLU A 398 -1.24 40.97 0.08
CA GLU A 398 -1.16 40.27 1.37
C GLU A 398 -1.81 41.07 2.50
N SER A 399 -2.59 40.41 3.34
CA SER A 399 -3.21 41.05 4.50
C SER A 399 -2.12 41.43 5.51
N GLN A 400 -1.98 42.72 5.83
CA GLN A 400 -1.02 43.21 6.85
C GLN A 400 -1.38 42.82 8.30
N ILE A 401 -2.37 41.97 8.49
CA ILE A 401 -2.80 41.48 9.81
C ILE A 401 -1.75 40.48 10.33
N GLN A 402 -1.26 40.69 11.56
CA GLN A 402 -0.29 39.78 12.18
C GLN A 402 -0.81 38.33 12.21
N GLY A 403 -0.07 37.44 11.55
CA GLY A 403 -0.40 36.01 11.47
C GLY A 403 -1.36 35.61 10.35
N ALA A 404 -1.85 36.56 9.54
CA ALA A 404 -2.66 36.25 8.34
C ALA A 404 -1.82 35.56 7.26
N ALA A 405 -0.56 35.96 7.06
CA ALA A 405 0.35 35.35 6.09
C ALA A 405 0.52 33.83 6.26
N TYR A 406 0.49 33.31 7.49
CA TYR A 406 0.53 31.86 7.74
C TYR A 406 -0.77 31.17 7.34
N SER A 407 -1.91 31.83 7.52
CA SER A 407 -3.20 31.32 7.07
C SER A 407 -3.30 31.35 5.54
N GLU A 408 -2.90 32.46 4.92
CA GLU A 408 -2.89 32.64 3.46
C GLU A 408 -1.95 31.62 2.79
N GLY A 409 -0.71 31.47 3.28
CA GLY A 409 0.19 30.43 2.79
C GLY A 409 -0.35 29.01 3.01
N GLY A 410 -0.95 28.74 4.17
CA GLY A 410 -1.57 27.45 4.46
C GLY A 410 -2.78 27.14 3.57
N ALA A 411 -3.55 28.16 3.17
CA ALA A 411 -4.68 28.03 2.25
C ALA A 411 -4.21 27.71 0.82
N LEU A 412 -3.12 28.33 0.34
CA LEU A 412 -2.53 28.00 -0.96
C LEU A 412 -2.01 26.56 -1.00
N TYR A 413 -1.39 26.10 0.09
CA TYR A 413 -0.98 24.70 0.23
C TYR A 413 -2.19 23.76 0.28
N ALA A 414 -3.26 24.11 1.01
CA ALA A 414 -4.52 23.37 1.04
C ALA A 414 -5.15 23.26 -0.35
N LEU A 415 -5.13 24.33 -1.15
CA LEU A 415 -5.67 24.34 -2.50
C LEU A 415 -4.93 23.34 -3.42
N GLY A 416 -3.61 23.20 -3.24
CA GLY A 416 -2.82 22.17 -3.91
C GLY A 416 -3.21 20.75 -3.48
N LEU A 417 -3.40 20.52 -2.18
CA LEU A 417 -3.82 19.21 -1.64
C LEU A 417 -5.22 18.79 -2.11
N ILE A 418 -6.16 19.73 -2.25
CA ILE A 418 -7.52 19.45 -2.75
C ILE A 418 -7.48 18.97 -4.19
N ASN A 419 -6.64 19.60 -5.02
CA ASN A 419 -6.54 19.36 -6.45
C ASN A 419 -5.45 18.34 -6.82
N ALA A 420 -4.83 17.69 -5.83
CA ALA A 420 -3.78 16.70 -6.05
C ALA A 420 -4.31 15.54 -6.91
N GLY A 421 -3.65 15.29 -8.05
CA GLY A 421 -4.00 14.19 -8.95
C GLY A 421 -5.24 14.42 -9.82
N CYS A 422 -5.83 15.63 -9.84
CA CYS A 422 -6.93 15.98 -10.75
C CYS A 422 -6.39 16.68 -12.01
N GLY A 423 -6.74 16.18 -13.21
CA GLY A 423 -6.29 16.73 -14.50
C GLY A 423 -6.80 18.15 -14.82
N SER A 424 -7.75 18.68 -14.05
CA SER A 424 -8.25 20.07 -14.20
C SER A 424 -7.39 21.11 -13.47
N GLY A 425 -6.13 20.77 -13.15
CA GLY A 425 -5.24 21.62 -12.37
C GLY A 425 -4.87 22.92 -13.07
N GLN A 426 -4.95 23.05 -14.40
CA GLN A 426 -4.50 24.25 -15.13
C GLN A 426 -4.99 25.59 -14.56
N PRO A 427 -6.29 25.84 -14.27
CA PRO A 427 -6.73 27.08 -13.64
C PRO A 427 -6.13 27.30 -12.25
N VAL A 428 -6.01 26.25 -11.44
CA VAL A 428 -5.45 26.33 -10.08
C VAL A 428 -3.93 26.49 -10.12
N GLU A 429 -3.25 25.77 -11.00
CA GLU A 429 -1.82 25.88 -11.28
C GLU A 429 -1.50 27.30 -11.77
N ASN A 430 -2.27 27.85 -12.71
CA ASN A 430 -2.10 29.23 -13.18
C ASN A 430 -2.33 30.24 -12.06
N TYR A 431 -3.39 30.08 -11.26
CA TYR A 431 -3.64 30.93 -10.11
C TYR A 431 -2.50 30.89 -9.08
N LEU A 432 -1.98 29.69 -8.77
CA LEU A 432 -0.85 29.52 -7.85
C LEU A 432 0.44 30.12 -8.41
N ARG A 433 0.68 30.01 -9.72
CA ARG A 433 1.83 30.64 -10.41
C ARG A 433 1.74 32.16 -10.38
N GLU A 434 0.57 32.74 -10.69
CA GLU A 434 0.34 34.19 -10.61
C GLU A 434 0.50 34.69 -9.16
N THR A 435 -0.03 33.95 -8.19
CA THR A 435 0.11 34.29 -6.76
C THR A 435 1.56 34.23 -6.30
N MET A 436 2.34 33.25 -6.78
CA MET A 436 3.77 33.13 -6.46
C MET A 436 4.59 34.30 -7.00
N LYS A 437 4.31 34.76 -8.24
CA LYS A 437 4.99 35.91 -8.86
C LYS A 437 4.66 37.23 -8.18
N THR A 438 3.44 37.35 -7.67
CA THR A 438 2.95 38.60 -7.05
C THR A 438 3.27 38.70 -5.57
N ALA A 439 3.32 37.56 -4.86
CA ALA A 439 3.62 37.51 -3.43
C ALA A 439 5.05 37.97 -3.12
N GLN A 440 5.20 38.69 -2.02
CA GLN A 440 6.50 39.16 -1.51
C GLN A 440 6.85 38.50 -0.16
N GLY A 441 5.84 37.99 0.56
CA GLY A 441 6.00 37.28 1.81
C GLY A 441 6.49 35.85 1.61
N GLU A 442 7.60 35.51 2.28
CA GLU A 442 8.24 34.18 2.20
C GLU A 442 7.29 33.02 2.56
N VAL A 443 6.36 33.23 3.49
CA VAL A 443 5.40 32.22 3.95
C VAL A 443 4.31 31.94 2.91
N VAL A 444 3.86 32.99 2.22
CA VAL A 444 2.86 32.88 1.15
C VAL A 444 3.49 32.22 -0.08
N GLN A 445 4.71 32.63 -0.46
CA GLN A 445 5.50 31.98 -1.49
C GLN A 445 5.77 30.50 -1.19
N HIS A 446 6.10 30.17 0.07
CA HIS A 446 6.27 28.78 0.52
C HIS A 446 5.01 27.94 0.32
N GLY A 447 3.85 28.46 0.73
CA GLY A 447 2.55 27.80 0.54
C GLY A 447 2.18 27.64 -0.93
N ALA A 448 2.41 28.68 -1.74
CA ALA A 448 2.17 28.67 -3.17
C ALA A 448 3.06 27.63 -3.89
N ALA A 449 4.34 27.57 -3.55
CA ALA A 449 5.30 26.63 -4.15
C ALA A 449 4.94 25.17 -3.82
N LEU A 450 4.66 24.85 -2.55
CA LEU A 450 4.21 23.50 -2.18
C LEU A 450 2.86 23.14 -2.85
N GLY A 451 1.92 24.08 -2.88
CA GLY A 451 0.63 23.90 -3.53
C GLY A 451 0.78 23.63 -5.03
N LEU A 452 1.64 24.39 -5.71
CA LEU A 452 1.93 24.24 -7.13
C LEU A 452 2.63 22.91 -7.44
N GLY A 453 3.58 22.51 -6.61
CA GLY A 453 4.28 21.23 -6.77
C GLY A 453 3.32 20.03 -6.68
N ILE A 454 2.38 20.05 -5.73
CA ILE A 454 1.41 18.97 -5.55
C ILE A 454 0.33 18.98 -6.64
N SER A 455 -0.17 20.16 -7.04
CA SER A 455 -1.18 20.25 -8.09
C SER A 455 -0.60 19.90 -9.47
N GLY A 456 0.62 20.36 -9.75
CA GLY A 456 1.35 20.13 -11.00
C GLY A 456 2.20 18.85 -11.02
N MET A 457 1.98 17.92 -10.08
CA MET A 457 2.82 16.72 -9.94
C MET A 457 2.80 15.86 -11.21
N GLY A 458 3.98 15.62 -11.79
CA GLY A 458 4.15 14.84 -13.02
C GLY A 458 3.56 15.49 -14.27
N GLY A 459 3.35 16.82 -14.26
CA GLY A 459 2.85 17.58 -15.42
C GLY A 459 3.93 18.01 -16.42
N ARG A 460 5.23 17.97 -16.05
CA ARG A 460 6.37 18.41 -16.89
C ARG A 460 6.19 19.80 -17.53
N SER A 461 5.57 20.72 -16.80
CA SER A 461 5.43 22.10 -17.27
C SER A 461 6.76 22.84 -17.10
N SER A 462 7.38 23.25 -18.22
CA SER A 462 8.59 24.08 -18.22
C SER A 462 8.35 25.40 -17.50
N ASP A 463 7.18 26.00 -17.70
CA ASP A 463 6.92 27.34 -17.18
C ASP A 463 6.77 27.34 -15.66
N ALA A 464 6.17 26.29 -15.09
CA ALA A 464 6.11 26.12 -13.63
C ALA A 464 7.51 25.89 -13.03
N TYR A 465 8.39 25.14 -13.74
CA TYR A 465 9.77 24.92 -13.32
C TYR A 465 10.58 26.23 -13.31
N GLU A 466 10.46 27.05 -14.36
CA GLU A 466 11.14 28.35 -14.46
C GLU A 466 10.69 29.32 -13.35
N ASP A 467 9.38 29.40 -13.08
CA ASP A 467 8.84 30.27 -12.02
C ASP A 467 9.33 29.83 -10.61
N LEU A 468 9.41 28.52 -10.37
CA LEU A 468 9.96 27.97 -9.14
C LEU A 468 11.46 28.22 -9.01
N LYS A 469 12.19 28.16 -10.13
CA LYS A 469 13.63 28.45 -10.19
C LYS A 469 13.91 29.92 -9.86
N GLU A 470 13.10 30.86 -10.34
CA GLU A 470 13.22 32.28 -9.99
C GLU A 470 13.05 32.50 -8.48
N THR A 471 12.05 31.83 -7.88
CA THR A 471 11.82 31.87 -6.43
C THR A 471 12.99 31.26 -5.65
N LEU A 472 13.59 30.17 -6.17
CA LEU A 472 14.76 29.54 -5.58
C LEU A 472 15.98 30.48 -5.58
N PHE A 473 16.24 31.17 -6.70
CA PHE A 473 17.36 32.11 -6.83
C PHE A 473 17.23 33.39 -6.00
N THR A 474 16.05 33.63 -5.42
CA THR A 474 15.86 34.69 -4.42
C THR A 474 16.56 34.34 -3.09
N ASP A 475 17.00 33.10 -2.91
CA ASP A 475 17.78 32.59 -1.77
C ASP A 475 17.08 32.75 -0.41
N SER A 476 15.74 32.73 -0.42
CA SER A 476 14.95 32.69 0.82
C SER A 476 14.93 31.28 1.40
N ALA A 477 15.32 31.13 2.67
CA ALA A 477 15.46 29.83 3.32
C ALA A 477 14.15 29.01 3.38
N VAL A 478 12.99 29.65 3.48
CA VAL A 478 11.69 28.98 3.63
C VAL A 478 11.02 28.77 2.28
N ALA A 479 10.98 29.80 1.43
CA ALA A 479 10.42 29.67 0.09
C ALA A 479 11.27 28.75 -0.80
N GLY A 480 12.61 28.83 -0.68
CA GLY A 480 13.56 27.98 -1.42
C GLY A 480 13.47 26.50 -1.08
N GLU A 481 13.15 26.14 0.17
CA GLU A 481 12.89 24.74 0.56
C GLU A 481 11.67 24.18 -0.17
N ALA A 482 10.56 24.94 -0.18
CA ALA A 482 9.35 24.56 -0.90
C ALA A 482 9.57 24.50 -2.41
N ALA A 483 10.30 25.47 -2.97
CA ALA A 483 10.65 25.51 -4.39
C ALA A 483 11.46 24.29 -4.79
N GLY A 484 12.46 23.88 -3.99
CA GLY A 484 13.26 22.69 -4.25
C GLY A 484 12.43 21.40 -4.31
N TYR A 485 11.49 21.21 -3.36
CA TYR A 485 10.55 20.08 -3.42
C TYR A 485 9.64 20.17 -4.65
N ALA A 486 9.06 21.35 -4.91
CA ALA A 486 8.10 21.56 -5.99
C ALA A 486 8.70 21.35 -7.38
N MET A 487 9.94 21.78 -7.62
CA MET A 487 10.67 21.54 -8.88
C MET A 487 10.76 20.04 -9.18
N GLY A 488 11.10 19.23 -8.17
CA GLY A 488 11.15 17.78 -8.30
C GLY A 488 9.77 17.14 -8.50
N LEU A 489 8.72 17.67 -7.85
CA LEU A 489 7.34 17.17 -8.03
C LEU A 489 6.79 17.47 -9.43
N VAL A 490 7.06 18.65 -9.99
CA VAL A 490 6.65 19.02 -11.36
C VAL A 490 7.36 18.15 -12.40
N MET A 491 8.67 17.93 -12.20
CA MET A 491 9.53 17.13 -13.08
C MET A 491 9.62 15.65 -12.67
N LEU A 492 8.62 15.15 -11.94
CA LEU A 492 8.60 13.79 -11.42
C LEU A 492 8.79 12.74 -12.51
N GLY A 493 9.78 11.86 -12.32
CA GLY A 493 10.01 10.71 -13.19
C GLY A 493 10.40 11.06 -14.63
N SER A 494 10.86 12.29 -14.91
CA SER A 494 11.30 12.69 -16.25
C SER A 494 12.73 12.22 -16.58
N ALA A 495 13.57 12.03 -15.56
CA ALA A 495 15.02 11.84 -15.71
C ALA A 495 15.72 12.92 -16.55
N ASP A 496 15.20 14.15 -16.56
CA ASP A 496 15.87 15.25 -17.25
C ASP A 496 17.20 15.61 -16.55
N ARG A 497 18.29 15.35 -17.27
CA ARG A 497 19.65 15.61 -16.80
C ARG A 497 19.92 17.09 -16.63
N THR A 498 19.31 17.94 -17.46
CA THR A 498 19.55 19.39 -17.41
C THR A 498 19.05 19.98 -16.09
N SER A 499 17.77 19.72 -15.76
CA SER A 499 17.20 20.14 -14.47
C SER A 499 17.93 19.52 -13.28
N ALA A 500 18.34 18.25 -13.37
CA ALA A 500 19.07 17.60 -12.28
C ALA A 500 20.46 18.21 -12.05
N GLU A 501 21.21 18.52 -13.10
CA GLU A 501 22.53 19.16 -13.00
C GLU A 501 22.42 20.59 -12.47
N GLU A 502 21.41 21.36 -12.91
CA GLU A 502 21.13 22.70 -12.40
C GLU A 502 20.83 22.68 -10.90
N MET A 503 19.92 21.82 -10.46
CA MET A 503 19.56 21.68 -9.04
C MET A 503 20.76 21.24 -8.19
N LEU A 504 21.58 20.30 -8.70
CA LEU A 504 22.77 19.84 -8.00
C LEU A 504 23.83 20.94 -7.89
N THR A 505 24.00 21.74 -8.94
CA THR A 505 24.95 22.86 -8.94
C THR A 505 24.53 23.90 -7.91
N TYR A 506 23.26 24.30 -7.91
CA TYR A 506 22.76 25.25 -6.93
C TYR A 506 22.82 24.72 -5.49
N ALA A 507 22.54 23.43 -5.28
CA ALA A 507 22.65 22.81 -3.96
C ALA A 507 24.09 22.85 -3.40
N ARG A 508 25.13 22.84 -4.26
CA ARG A 508 26.54 22.99 -3.85
C ARG A 508 26.93 24.43 -3.55
N GLU A 509 26.25 25.41 -4.15
CA GLU A 509 26.55 26.84 -3.98
C GLU A 509 25.89 27.40 -2.70
N THR A 510 24.65 27.00 -2.45
CA THR A 510 23.88 27.50 -1.30
C THR A 510 24.45 27.05 0.04
N GLN A 511 24.32 27.89 1.07
CA GLN A 511 24.69 27.56 2.45
C GLN A 511 23.46 27.24 3.32
N HIS A 512 22.24 27.40 2.78
CA HIS A 512 21.01 27.19 3.50
C HIS A 512 20.62 25.70 3.52
N GLU A 513 20.77 25.04 4.67
CA GLU A 513 20.46 23.62 4.85
C GLU A 513 19.04 23.22 4.38
N LYS A 514 18.06 24.11 4.56
CA LYS A 514 16.67 23.88 4.13
C LYS A 514 16.54 23.81 2.61
N ILE A 515 17.23 24.69 1.89
CA ILE A 515 17.25 24.72 0.43
C ILE A 515 17.97 23.47 -0.09
N ILE A 516 19.14 23.15 0.48
CA ILE A 516 19.89 21.93 0.14
C ILE A 516 19.02 20.68 0.34
N ARG A 517 18.26 20.59 1.43
CA ARG A 517 17.35 19.46 1.70
C ARG A 517 16.21 19.39 0.68
N GLY A 518 15.57 20.53 0.38
CA GLY A 518 14.51 20.61 -0.63
C GLY A 518 15.00 20.15 -2.01
N LEU A 519 16.18 20.61 -2.43
CA LEU A 519 16.81 20.22 -3.70
C LEU A 519 17.25 18.75 -3.70
N ALA A 520 17.83 18.26 -2.60
CA ALA A 520 18.25 16.88 -2.46
C ALA A 520 17.08 15.90 -2.61
N MET A 521 15.92 16.21 -2.03
CA MET A 521 14.68 15.43 -2.22
C MET A 521 14.04 15.67 -3.59
N GLY A 522 14.11 16.90 -4.13
CA GLY A 522 13.64 17.21 -5.47
C GLY A 522 14.36 16.41 -6.55
N LEU A 523 15.68 16.25 -6.43
CA LEU A 523 16.49 15.35 -7.26
C LEU A 523 16.01 13.89 -7.18
N ALA A 524 15.67 13.42 -5.99
CA ALA A 524 15.13 12.08 -5.81
C ALA A 524 13.79 11.87 -6.54
N PHE A 525 12.93 12.90 -6.62
CA PHE A 525 11.67 12.85 -7.38
C PHE A 525 11.90 12.82 -8.90
N ILE A 526 12.88 13.55 -9.43
CA ILE A 526 13.18 13.54 -10.88
C ILE A 526 13.50 12.12 -11.38
N PHE A 527 14.24 11.34 -10.59
CA PHE A 527 14.66 9.97 -10.93
C PHE A 527 13.68 8.87 -10.48
N TYR A 528 12.46 9.22 -10.07
CA TYR A 528 11.45 8.23 -9.66
C TYR A 528 11.18 7.19 -10.75
N GLY A 529 11.37 5.90 -10.40
CA GLY A 529 11.08 4.77 -11.28
C GLY A 529 12.05 4.54 -12.45
N ARG A 530 13.19 5.24 -12.49
CA ARG A 530 14.14 5.26 -13.62
C ARG A 530 15.33 4.29 -13.49
N GLN A 531 15.44 3.57 -12.37
CA GLN A 531 16.42 2.49 -12.14
C GLN A 531 17.86 2.89 -12.55
N GLU A 532 18.49 2.13 -13.47
CA GLU A 532 19.88 2.27 -13.92
C GLU A 532 20.24 3.69 -14.41
N GLU A 533 19.28 4.43 -14.97
CA GLU A 533 19.52 5.82 -15.43
C GLU A 533 19.90 6.77 -14.28
N ALA A 534 19.56 6.42 -13.04
CA ALA A 534 19.84 7.21 -11.86
C ALA A 534 21.22 6.92 -11.23
N ASP A 535 21.87 5.80 -11.58
CA ASP A 535 23.05 5.29 -10.87
C ASP A 535 24.24 6.26 -10.90
N SER A 536 24.42 7.00 -12.00
CA SER A 536 25.47 8.03 -12.12
C SER A 536 25.26 9.18 -11.14
N THR A 537 24.00 9.60 -10.96
CA THR A 537 23.63 10.70 -10.06
C THR A 537 23.67 10.24 -8.61
N ILE A 538 23.22 9.01 -8.33
CA ILE A 538 23.28 8.39 -7.00
C ILE A 538 24.74 8.31 -6.53
N THR A 539 25.63 7.79 -7.37
CA THR A 539 27.06 7.68 -7.04
C THR A 539 27.68 9.05 -6.76
N SER A 540 27.31 10.05 -7.57
CA SER A 540 27.76 11.43 -7.39
C SER A 540 27.29 12.00 -6.04
N LEU A 541 26.00 11.85 -5.69
CA LEU A 541 25.42 12.33 -4.44
C LEU A 541 25.98 11.62 -3.20
N LEU A 542 26.23 10.32 -3.26
CA LEU A 542 26.76 9.54 -2.12
C LEU A 542 28.24 9.82 -1.85
N THR A 543 28.99 10.29 -2.84
CA THR A 543 30.41 10.65 -2.71
C THR A 543 30.60 12.05 -2.10
N GLU A 544 29.54 12.86 -2.05
CA GLU A 544 29.60 14.22 -1.53
C GLU A 544 29.94 14.28 -0.03
N LYS A 545 30.66 15.35 0.33
CA LYS A 545 31.05 15.61 1.72
C LYS A 545 29.85 16.01 2.58
N ASP A 546 28.88 16.69 1.99
CA ASP A 546 27.71 17.20 2.71
C ASP A 546 26.72 16.07 3.05
N PRO A 547 26.37 15.88 4.33
CA PRO A 547 25.44 14.82 4.74
C PRO A 547 24.05 14.95 4.12
N ILE A 548 23.57 16.17 3.85
CA ILE A 548 22.25 16.41 3.27
C ILE A 548 22.19 15.95 1.80
N LEU A 549 23.29 16.09 1.05
CA LEU A 549 23.37 15.57 -0.32
C LEU A 549 23.45 14.03 -0.33
N ARG A 550 24.20 13.43 0.61
CA ARG A 550 24.17 11.98 0.80
C ARG A 550 22.80 11.46 1.21
N TYR A 551 22.09 12.20 2.06
CA TYR A 551 20.69 11.94 2.42
C TYR A 551 19.79 11.94 1.18
N GLY A 552 19.93 12.93 0.31
CA GLY A 552 19.28 12.95 -1.02
C GLY A 552 19.63 11.73 -1.85
N GLY A 553 20.91 11.38 -1.95
CA GLY A 553 21.38 10.19 -2.70
C GLY A 553 20.74 8.88 -2.24
N VAL A 554 20.51 8.73 -0.93
CA VAL A 554 19.80 7.57 -0.36
C VAL A 554 18.33 7.54 -0.78
N TYR A 555 17.63 8.67 -0.80
CA TYR A 555 16.25 8.74 -1.29
C TYR A 555 16.18 8.59 -2.81
N THR A 556 17.15 9.10 -3.57
CA THR A 556 17.26 8.90 -5.02
C THR A 556 17.39 7.41 -5.34
N LEU A 557 18.24 6.68 -4.61
CA LEU A 557 18.35 5.22 -4.72
C LEU A 557 17.02 4.52 -4.40
N ALA A 558 16.34 4.96 -3.33
CA ALA A 558 15.07 4.36 -2.91
C ALA A 558 13.94 4.56 -3.92
N LEU A 559 13.81 5.76 -4.48
CA LEU A 559 12.75 6.13 -5.41
C LEU A 559 13.03 5.63 -6.85
N ALA A 560 14.30 5.58 -7.26
CA ALA A 560 14.68 4.99 -8.55
C ALA A 560 14.34 3.50 -8.61
N TYR A 561 14.61 2.76 -7.53
CA TYR A 561 14.35 1.32 -7.39
C TYR A 561 13.07 1.00 -6.60
N ALA A 562 12.12 1.94 -6.52
CA ALA A 562 10.89 1.74 -5.76
C ALA A 562 10.12 0.51 -6.27
N GLY A 563 9.83 -0.46 -5.41
CA GLY A 563 9.04 -1.65 -5.74
C GLY A 563 9.69 -2.62 -6.74
N THR A 564 11.01 -2.62 -6.91
CA THR A 564 11.74 -3.63 -7.71
C THR A 564 12.35 -4.73 -6.85
N SER A 565 12.56 -4.49 -5.55
CA SER A 565 13.24 -5.44 -4.64
C SER A 565 14.62 -5.88 -5.12
N ASN A 566 15.37 -4.97 -5.78
CA ASN A 566 16.72 -5.27 -6.25
C ASN A 566 17.70 -5.50 -5.08
N ASN A 567 18.42 -6.62 -5.12
CA ASN A 567 19.37 -7.03 -4.09
C ASN A 567 20.56 -6.07 -3.97
N ASP A 568 21.04 -5.51 -5.09
CA ASP A 568 22.20 -4.60 -5.07
C ASP A 568 21.86 -3.29 -4.35
N ALA A 569 20.68 -2.74 -4.65
CA ALA A 569 20.20 -1.53 -3.99
C ALA A 569 19.93 -1.77 -2.49
N VAL A 570 19.36 -2.93 -2.12
CA VAL A 570 19.19 -3.31 -0.70
C VAL A 570 20.54 -3.45 0.00
N ARG A 571 21.52 -4.11 -0.63
CA ARG A 571 22.88 -4.27 -0.09
C ARG A 571 23.55 -2.92 0.12
N GLN A 572 23.44 -2.02 -0.86
CA GLN A 572 24.01 -0.68 -0.78
C GLN A 572 23.39 0.14 0.35
N LEU A 573 22.06 0.11 0.51
CA LEU A 573 21.38 0.78 1.62
C LEU A 573 21.78 0.23 2.99
N LEU A 574 21.85 -1.11 3.12
CA LEU A 574 22.30 -1.74 4.36
C LEU A 574 23.74 -1.39 4.70
N HIS A 575 24.63 -1.31 3.70
CA HIS A 575 26.00 -0.87 3.90
C HIS A 575 26.04 0.58 4.39
N ILE A 576 25.34 1.50 3.73
CA ILE A 576 25.27 2.93 4.11
C ILE A 576 24.73 3.10 5.53
N ALA A 577 23.72 2.33 5.92
CA ALA A 577 23.12 2.37 7.27
C ALA A 577 24.13 2.07 8.39
N VAL A 578 25.20 1.32 8.10
CA VAL A 578 26.25 0.97 9.05
C VAL A 578 27.50 1.85 8.88
N SER A 579 27.89 2.13 7.63
CA SER A 579 29.17 2.76 7.30
C SER A 579 29.17 4.29 7.44
N ASP A 580 28.04 4.97 7.16
CA ASP A 580 28.00 6.44 7.20
C ASP A 580 28.16 6.96 8.63
N THR A 581 28.71 8.16 8.79
CA THR A 581 28.91 8.79 10.10
C THR A 581 27.71 9.64 10.53
N SER A 582 26.87 10.08 9.60
CA SER A 582 25.70 10.92 9.86
C SER A 582 24.48 10.08 10.26
N ASP A 583 23.88 10.43 11.39
CA ASP A 583 22.68 9.80 11.90
C ASP A 583 21.46 9.99 10.98
N ASP A 584 21.38 11.11 10.26
CA ASP A 584 20.28 11.40 9.34
C ASP A 584 20.34 10.51 8.10
N VAL A 585 21.53 10.28 7.55
CA VAL A 585 21.76 9.36 6.42
C VAL A 585 21.46 7.93 6.84
N ARG A 586 21.85 7.53 8.07
CA ARG A 586 21.53 6.20 8.62
C ARG A 586 20.02 5.99 8.76
N ARG A 587 19.28 6.95 9.32
CA ARG A 587 17.82 6.89 9.42
C ARG A 587 17.17 6.78 8.05
N ALA A 588 17.63 7.58 7.08
CA ALA A 588 17.13 7.54 5.71
C ALA A 588 17.37 6.17 5.08
N ALA A 589 18.57 5.60 5.22
CA ALA A 589 18.93 4.34 4.59
C ALA A 589 18.02 3.19 5.04
N VAL A 590 17.69 3.14 6.34
CA VAL A 590 16.77 2.14 6.87
C VAL A 590 15.32 2.41 6.45
N THR A 591 14.88 3.66 6.50
CA THR A 591 13.51 4.04 6.08
C THR A 591 13.29 3.73 4.59
N SER A 592 14.31 3.95 3.76
CA SER A 592 14.31 3.70 2.33
C SER A 592 14.09 2.24 1.94
N LEU A 593 14.43 1.28 2.81
CA LEU A 593 14.17 -0.15 2.58
C LEU A 593 12.68 -0.43 2.33
N ALA A 594 11.79 0.36 2.95
CA ALA A 594 10.36 0.22 2.73
C ALA A 594 9.95 0.52 1.29
N PHE A 595 10.53 1.55 0.68
CA PHE A 595 10.19 1.92 -0.71
C PHE A 595 10.70 0.89 -1.73
N LEU A 596 11.76 0.13 -1.44
CA LEU A 596 12.19 -0.97 -2.32
C LEU A 596 11.36 -2.24 -2.16
N LEU A 597 10.95 -2.56 -0.93
CA LEU A 597 10.39 -3.86 -0.56
C LEU A 597 8.87 -3.86 -0.31
N PHE A 598 8.15 -2.74 -0.52
CA PHE A 598 6.71 -2.68 -0.24
C PHE A 598 5.85 -3.68 -1.03
N LYS A 599 6.32 -4.17 -2.20
CA LYS A 599 5.64 -5.25 -2.94
C LYS A 599 5.62 -6.58 -2.18
N ASN A 600 6.62 -6.83 -1.34
CA ASN A 600 6.80 -8.08 -0.61
C ASN A 600 6.93 -7.79 0.91
N PRO A 601 5.82 -7.39 1.56
CA PRO A 601 5.85 -6.93 2.96
C PRO A 601 6.34 -8.00 3.94
N GLY A 602 6.17 -9.30 3.62
CA GLY A 602 6.64 -10.40 4.48
C GLY A 602 8.15 -10.51 4.63
N GLN A 603 8.96 -9.94 3.73
CA GLN A 603 10.42 -9.99 3.84
C GLN A 603 10.98 -8.88 4.75
N VAL A 604 10.26 -7.78 4.91
CA VAL A 604 10.76 -6.57 5.60
C VAL A 604 11.00 -6.81 7.10
N PRO A 605 10.09 -7.45 7.87
CA PRO A 605 10.34 -7.74 9.28
C PRO A 605 11.64 -8.52 9.50
N ARG A 606 11.94 -9.49 8.65
CA ARG A 606 13.14 -10.34 8.77
C ARG A 606 14.44 -9.57 8.60
N ILE A 607 14.47 -8.58 7.70
CA ILE A 607 15.66 -7.74 7.46
C ILE A 607 15.80 -6.71 8.58
N VAL A 608 14.68 -6.09 8.97
CA VAL A 608 14.65 -4.96 9.91
C VAL A 608 14.79 -5.41 11.36
N GLN A 609 14.49 -6.66 11.70
CA GLN A 609 14.62 -7.19 13.07
C GLN A 609 16.01 -6.92 13.67
N LEU A 610 17.08 -7.21 12.93
CA LEU A 610 18.45 -6.97 13.40
C LEU A 610 18.77 -5.47 13.56
N LEU A 611 18.17 -4.62 12.72
CA LEU A 611 18.34 -3.16 12.77
C LEU A 611 17.57 -2.55 13.94
N SER A 612 16.43 -3.15 14.33
CA SER A 612 15.60 -2.70 15.44
C SER A 612 16.29 -2.86 16.80
N GLU A 613 17.23 -3.81 16.92
CA GLU A 613 18.02 -4.04 18.13
C GLU A 613 19.33 -3.21 18.17
N SER A 614 19.57 -2.37 17.16
CA SER A 614 20.77 -1.54 17.08
C SER A 614 20.89 -0.58 18.27
N TYR A 615 22.12 -0.33 18.71
CA TYR A 615 22.40 0.64 19.77
C TYR A 615 22.04 2.08 19.35
N ASN A 616 22.13 2.40 18.05
CA ASN A 616 21.89 3.75 17.52
C ASN A 616 20.37 4.03 17.44
N PRO A 617 19.85 5.04 18.16
CA PRO A 617 18.42 5.36 18.15
C PRO A 617 17.87 5.78 16.78
N HIS A 618 18.67 6.41 15.92
CA HIS A 618 18.25 6.84 14.58
C HIS A 618 17.99 5.65 13.64
N VAL A 619 18.81 4.60 13.76
CA VAL A 619 18.61 3.32 13.06
C VAL A 619 17.33 2.64 13.55
N ARG A 620 17.11 2.61 14.87
CA ARG A 620 15.86 2.08 15.45
C ARG A 620 14.63 2.87 14.99
N CYS A 621 14.70 4.21 14.98
CA CYS A 621 13.62 5.04 14.47
C CYS A 621 13.35 4.76 12.98
N GLY A 622 14.38 4.68 12.14
CA GLY A 622 14.25 4.31 10.73
C GLY A 622 13.62 2.93 10.54
N ALA A 623 13.96 1.96 11.40
CA ALA A 623 13.36 0.63 11.41
C ALA A 623 11.85 0.66 11.69
N THR A 624 11.39 1.50 12.64
CA THR A 624 9.95 1.64 12.93
C THR A 624 9.18 2.17 11.72
N LEU A 625 9.68 3.23 11.08
CA LEU A 625 9.03 3.84 9.92
C LEU A 625 9.07 2.92 8.71
N ALA A 626 10.17 2.18 8.52
CA ALA A 626 10.28 1.19 7.45
C ALA A 626 9.21 0.09 7.57
N LEU A 627 9.02 -0.46 8.79
CA LEU A 627 7.96 -1.44 9.06
C LEU A 627 6.58 -0.85 8.84
N GLY A 628 6.35 0.38 9.33
CA GLY A 628 5.07 1.08 9.18
C GLY A 628 4.66 1.28 7.72
N ILE A 629 5.59 1.75 6.88
CA ILE A 629 5.35 2.06 5.47
C ILE A 629 5.22 0.77 4.63
N ALA A 630 6.10 -0.21 4.83
CA ALA A 630 6.10 -1.43 4.04
C ALA A 630 4.92 -2.34 4.37
N CYS A 631 4.54 -2.44 5.65
CA CYS A 631 3.46 -3.31 6.11
C CYS A 631 2.12 -2.57 6.29
N ALA A 632 1.99 -1.36 5.74
CA ALA A 632 0.77 -0.56 5.84
C ALA A 632 -0.46 -1.32 5.34
N GLY A 633 -1.55 -1.33 6.12
CA GLY A 633 -2.81 -2.00 5.77
C GLY A 633 -2.80 -3.54 5.72
N THR A 634 -1.63 -4.19 5.89
CA THR A 634 -1.52 -5.66 5.83
C THR A 634 -1.92 -6.37 7.12
N GLY A 635 -1.77 -5.70 8.28
CA GLY A 635 -2.04 -6.31 9.59
C GLY A 635 -1.08 -7.44 9.98
N LEU A 636 0.14 -7.48 9.43
CA LEU A 636 1.11 -8.55 9.69
C LEU A 636 1.54 -8.59 11.17
N GLN A 637 1.33 -9.72 11.82
CA GLN A 637 1.60 -9.88 13.26
C GLN A 637 3.10 -9.79 13.59
N ASP A 638 3.98 -10.34 12.74
CA ASP A 638 5.44 -10.28 12.93
C ASP A 638 5.95 -8.83 13.05
N ALA A 639 5.36 -7.89 12.30
CA ALA A 639 5.72 -6.49 12.38
C ALA A 639 5.25 -5.84 13.70
N VAL A 640 4.06 -6.23 14.20
CA VAL A 640 3.54 -5.74 15.49
C VAL A 640 4.40 -6.23 16.65
N GLU A 641 4.84 -7.50 16.61
CA GLU A 641 5.71 -8.07 17.66
C GLU A 641 7.06 -7.37 17.76
N ILE A 642 7.61 -6.88 16.63
CA ILE A 642 8.83 -6.05 16.63
C ILE A 642 8.55 -4.65 17.16
N LEU A 643 7.39 -4.04 16.86
CA LEU A 643 7.07 -2.66 17.25
C LEU A 643 6.65 -2.52 18.72
N GLU A 644 5.99 -3.53 19.30
CA GLU A 644 5.56 -3.51 20.71
C GLU A 644 6.68 -3.16 21.70
N PRO A 645 7.88 -3.80 21.67
CA PRO A 645 8.98 -3.42 22.55
C PRO A 645 9.52 -2.01 22.24
N MET A 646 9.47 -1.57 20.98
CA MET A 646 9.93 -0.22 20.57
C MET A 646 9.03 0.89 21.11
N THR A 647 7.75 0.62 21.41
CA THR A 647 6.89 1.58 22.12
C THR A 647 7.34 1.88 23.55
N LYS A 648 8.25 1.07 24.11
CA LYS A 648 8.83 1.23 25.45
C LYS A 648 10.31 1.59 25.41
N ASP A 649 10.83 2.00 24.25
CA ASP A 649 12.22 2.42 24.10
C ASP A 649 12.52 3.63 25.00
N GLY A 650 13.76 3.73 25.49
CA GLY A 650 14.19 4.86 26.32
C GLY A 650 14.19 6.20 25.59
N VAL A 651 14.26 6.19 24.25
CA VAL A 651 14.32 7.39 23.40
C VAL A 651 12.93 7.78 22.87
N ASP A 652 12.59 9.05 23.01
CA ASP A 652 11.29 9.64 22.72
C ASP A 652 10.89 9.57 21.24
N PHE A 653 11.77 9.92 20.31
CA PHE A 653 11.47 9.90 18.87
C PHE A 653 11.37 8.48 18.28
N VAL A 654 12.00 7.49 18.92
CA VAL A 654 11.81 6.07 18.56
C VAL A 654 10.40 5.62 18.94
N ARG A 655 9.92 6.01 20.14
CA ARG A 655 8.53 5.75 20.55
C ARG A 655 7.53 6.46 19.65
N GLN A 656 7.80 7.70 19.25
CA GLN A 656 6.99 8.43 18.27
C GLN A 656 6.86 7.66 16.94
N GLY A 657 7.98 7.19 16.38
CA GLY A 657 8.00 6.38 15.16
C GLY A 657 7.24 5.06 15.32
N ALA A 658 7.38 4.38 16.46
CA ALA A 658 6.67 3.14 16.77
C ALA A 658 5.14 3.34 16.82
N PHE A 659 4.68 4.43 17.46
CA PHE A 659 3.25 4.73 17.52
C PHE A 659 2.65 5.06 16.16
N ILE A 660 3.36 5.82 15.32
CA ILE A 660 2.92 6.13 13.95
C ILE A 660 2.90 4.83 13.11
N ALA A 661 3.94 4.01 13.19
CA ALA A 661 4.04 2.76 12.44
C ALA A 661 2.95 1.74 12.79
N LEU A 662 2.63 1.58 14.08
CA LEU A 662 1.51 0.75 14.53
C LEU A 662 0.17 1.25 13.96
N GLY A 663 0.00 2.56 13.85
CA GLY A 663 -1.19 3.16 13.26
C GLY A 663 -1.33 2.87 11.76
N MET A 664 -0.21 2.87 11.02
CA MET A 664 -0.19 2.54 9.58
C MET A 664 -0.47 1.06 9.31
N ILE A 665 0.08 0.15 10.13
CA ILE A 665 -0.09 -1.31 9.95
C ILE A 665 -1.54 -1.73 10.25
N LEU A 666 -2.15 -1.13 11.26
CA LEU A 666 -3.49 -1.48 11.75
C LEU A 666 -4.62 -0.69 11.06
N VAL A 667 -4.33 0.11 10.05
CA VAL A 667 -5.36 0.83 9.28
C VAL A 667 -6.36 -0.15 8.67
N GLN A 668 -7.66 0.14 8.79
CA GLN A 668 -8.78 -0.71 8.34
C GLN A 668 -8.85 -2.15 8.85
N GLN A 669 -8.01 -2.56 9.80
CA GLN A 669 -8.11 -3.89 10.39
C GLN A 669 -9.25 -3.94 11.42
N SER A 670 -9.78 -5.13 11.69
CA SER A 670 -10.81 -5.34 12.71
C SER A 670 -10.21 -6.03 13.93
N GLU A 671 -10.90 -5.96 15.07
CA GLU A 671 -10.48 -6.69 16.28
C GLU A 671 -10.47 -8.22 16.08
N ALA A 672 -11.26 -8.72 15.12
CA ALA A 672 -11.32 -10.13 14.78
C ALA A 672 -10.19 -10.57 13.84
N SER A 673 -9.70 -9.68 12.97
CA SER A 673 -8.56 -9.96 12.10
C SER A 673 -7.22 -9.83 12.84
N SER A 674 -7.11 -8.84 13.73
CA SER A 674 -5.91 -8.63 14.54
C SER A 674 -6.27 -8.36 16.01
N PRO A 675 -5.93 -9.27 16.95
CA PRO A 675 -6.25 -9.09 18.37
C PRO A 675 -5.47 -7.93 19.02
N SER A 676 -4.36 -7.49 18.41
CA SER A 676 -3.52 -6.39 18.89
C SER A 676 -4.12 -4.99 18.67
N MET A 677 -5.21 -4.87 17.92
CA MET A 677 -5.88 -3.58 17.72
C MET A 677 -6.44 -3.00 19.02
N SER A 678 -7.09 -3.84 19.84
CA SER A 678 -7.73 -3.41 21.08
C SER A 678 -6.70 -2.94 22.13
N SER A 679 -5.58 -3.66 22.26
CA SER A 679 -4.47 -3.30 23.14
C SER A 679 -3.78 -2.02 22.68
N THR A 680 -3.55 -1.87 21.37
CA THR A 680 -2.91 -0.68 20.79
C THR A 680 -3.77 0.57 20.97
N ARG A 681 -5.10 0.50 20.78
CA ARG A 681 -6.00 1.63 21.05
C ARG A 681 -5.97 2.04 22.52
N ALA A 682 -6.02 1.09 23.44
CA ALA A 682 -5.91 1.36 24.87
C ALA A 682 -4.56 1.99 25.24
N LEU A 683 -3.48 1.55 24.60
CA LEU A 683 -2.14 2.13 24.76
C LEU A 683 -2.11 3.59 24.32
N TYR A 684 -2.65 3.93 23.15
CA TYR A 684 -2.69 5.33 22.71
C TYR A 684 -3.48 6.22 23.65
N THR A 685 -4.67 5.79 24.10
CA THR A 685 -5.46 6.58 25.05
C THR A 685 -4.69 6.80 26.35
N LYS A 686 -4.00 5.77 26.86
CA LYS A 686 -3.15 5.88 28.05
C LYS A 686 -2.03 6.91 27.85
N VAL A 687 -1.24 6.79 26.78
CA VAL A 687 -0.09 7.67 26.51
C VAL A 687 -0.52 9.12 26.28
N VAL A 688 -1.59 9.34 25.52
CA VAL A 688 -2.14 10.69 25.33
C VAL A 688 -2.61 11.29 26.65
N SER A 689 -3.21 10.47 27.53
CA SER A 689 -3.74 10.92 28.82
C SER A 689 -2.68 11.21 29.88
N ASP A 690 -1.52 10.56 29.79
CA ASP A 690 -0.45 10.70 30.77
C ASP A 690 0.32 12.00 30.54
N LYS A 691 0.49 12.78 31.62
CA LYS A 691 1.24 14.04 31.60
C LYS A 691 2.73 13.83 31.78
N HIS A 692 3.16 12.68 32.29
CA HIS A 692 4.55 12.34 32.53
C HIS A 692 5.25 11.76 31.28
N GLU A 693 4.47 11.46 30.23
CA GLU A 693 5.00 11.03 28.95
C GLU A 693 5.59 12.20 28.16
N ASP A 694 6.61 11.89 27.36
CA ASP A 694 7.30 12.89 26.55
C ASP A 694 6.37 13.50 25.47
N PRO A 695 6.49 14.81 25.16
CA PRO A 695 5.66 15.47 24.16
C PRO A 695 5.67 14.78 22.79
N MET A 696 6.82 14.24 22.37
CA MET A 696 6.99 13.54 21.09
C MET A 696 6.23 12.20 21.05
N ALA A 697 6.23 11.46 22.16
CA ALA A 697 5.48 10.22 22.28
C ALA A 697 3.97 10.49 22.22
N ARG A 698 3.50 11.55 22.88
CA ARG A 698 2.10 12.00 22.82
C ARG A 698 1.70 12.47 21.42
N PHE A 699 2.59 13.19 20.72
CA PHE A 699 2.41 13.57 19.32
C PHE A 699 2.26 12.35 18.41
N GLY A 700 3.16 11.36 18.54
CA GLY A 700 3.10 10.11 17.77
C GLY A 700 1.83 9.29 18.05
N ALA A 701 1.38 9.23 19.30
CA ALA A 701 0.14 8.55 19.67
C ALA A 701 -1.11 9.23 19.09
N ALA A 702 -1.17 10.57 19.07
CA ALA A 702 -2.28 11.31 18.47
C ALA A 702 -2.35 11.11 16.94
N ILE A 703 -1.21 11.15 16.25
CA ILE A 703 -1.15 10.85 14.80
C ILE A 703 -1.49 9.39 14.53
N GLY A 704 -0.97 8.44 15.33
CA GLY A 704 -1.28 7.02 15.20
C GLY A 704 -2.79 6.74 15.32
N GLN A 705 -3.47 7.38 16.28
CA GLN A 705 -4.94 7.33 16.36
C GLN A 705 -5.62 7.91 15.11
N GLY A 706 -5.11 9.04 14.60
CA GLY A 706 -5.63 9.67 13.39
C GLY A 706 -5.50 8.79 12.14
N LEU A 707 -4.40 8.05 12.02
CA LEU A 707 -4.14 7.13 10.91
C LEU A 707 -5.04 5.88 10.97
N ILE A 708 -5.30 5.32 12.17
CA ILE A 708 -6.21 4.17 12.30
C ILE A 708 -7.64 4.55 11.91
N ASP A 709 -8.09 5.73 12.33
CA ASP A 709 -9.44 6.23 12.07
C ASP A 709 -9.54 7.07 10.79
N ALA A 710 -8.55 6.98 9.90
CA ALA A 710 -8.46 7.81 8.71
C ALA A 710 -9.68 7.67 7.78
N GLY A 711 -10.10 8.78 7.17
CA GLY A 711 -11.21 8.86 6.21
C GLY A 711 -12.51 8.21 6.67
N GLY A 712 -12.85 8.33 7.95
CA GLY A 712 -14.00 7.67 8.55
C GLY A 712 -13.90 6.15 8.57
N ARG A 713 -12.68 5.62 8.66
CA ARG A 713 -12.33 4.19 8.64
C ARG A 713 -12.60 3.51 7.29
N ASN A 714 -12.56 4.29 6.21
CA ASN A 714 -12.80 3.83 4.84
C ASN A 714 -11.62 4.00 3.89
N VAL A 715 -10.50 4.59 4.36
CA VAL A 715 -9.26 4.72 3.56
C VAL A 715 -8.15 3.84 4.12
N THR A 716 -7.36 3.25 3.23
CA THR A 716 -6.17 2.48 3.57
C THR A 716 -4.94 3.21 3.08
N ILE A 717 -3.77 2.85 3.61
CA ILE A 717 -2.49 3.32 3.10
C ILE A 717 -1.93 2.20 2.24
N SER A 718 -1.78 2.44 0.94
CA SER A 718 -1.16 1.50 0.01
C SER A 718 -0.23 2.22 -0.95
N LEU A 719 1.00 1.72 -1.07
CA LEU A 719 1.99 2.20 -2.05
C LEU A 719 1.78 1.59 -3.45
N GLN A 720 0.90 0.59 -3.53
CA GLN A 720 0.55 -0.11 -4.74
C GLN A 720 -0.91 0.17 -5.10
N SER A 721 -1.18 0.41 -6.38
CA SER A 721 -2.56 0.38 -6.88
C SER A 721 -3.11 -1.04 -6.80
N ARG A 722 -4.44 -1.19 -6.80
CA ARG A 722 -5.10 -2.51 -6.91
C ARG A 722 -4.68 -3.24 -8.18
N ALA A 723 -4.28 -2.47 -9.20
CA ALA A 723 -3.70 -2.98 -10.44
C ALA A 723 -2.30 -3.59 -10.31
N GLY A 724 -1.71 -3.58 -9.12
CA GLY A 724 -0.36 -4.06 -8.91
C GLY A 724 0.71 -3.14 -9.50
N SER A 725 0.34 -1.98 -10.04
CA SER A 725 1.24 -0.90 -10.46
C SER A 725 1.63 -0.01 -9.26
N LYS A 726 2.69 0.78 -9.42
CA LYS A 726 3.19 1.67 -8.37
C LYS A 726 2.30 2.92 -8.32
N ASN A 727 1.74 3.26 -7.17
CA ASN A 727 0.98 4.50 -7.01
C ASN A 727 1.95 5.67 -6.74
N THR A 728 2.15 6.53 -7.74
CA THR A 728 3.03 7.69 -7.65
C THR A 728 2.68 8.59 -6.47
N ASN A 729 1.39 8.90 -6.31
CA ASN A 729 0.91 9.86 -5.31
C ASN A 729 1.17 9.33 -3.90
N ALA A 730 0.95 8.03 -3.69
CA ALA A 730 1.17 7.40 -2.40
C ALA A 730 2.65 7.32 -2.02
N ILE A 731 3.52 6.91 -2.96
CA ILE A 731 4.96 6.77 -2.70
C ILE A 731 5.59 8.13 -2.38
N ILE A 732 5.29 9.15 -3.18
CA ILE A 732 5.81 10.50 -2.97
C ILE A 732 5.21 11.12 -1.71
N GLY A 733 3.90 10.93 -1.47
CA GLY A 733 3.22 11.38 -0.25
C GLY A 733 3.88 10.82 1.01
N MET A 734 4.22 9.54 1.01
CA MET A 734 4.93 8.91 2.12
C MET A 734 6.40 9.34 2.22
N ALA A 735 7.09 9.57 1.11
CA ALA A 735 8.45 10.11 1.11
C ALA A 735 8.51 11.52 1.70
N MET A 736 7.53 12.38 1.37
CA MET A 736 7.36 13.71 1.95
C MET A 736 6.94 13.65 3.42
N PHE A 737 6.03 12.73 3.77
CA PHE A 737 5.66 12.49 5.16
C PHE A 737 6.90 12.17 6.01
N CYS A 738 7.82 11.33 5.54
CA CYS A 738 9.04 11.00 6.28
C CYS A 738 9.93 12.21 6.61
N GLN A 739 9.75 13.36 5.93
CA GLN A 739 10.48 14.60 6.18
C GLN A 739 9.87 15.48 7.29
N PHE A 740 8.79 15.05 7.95
CA PHE A 740 8.11 15.86 8.97
C PHE A 740 9.02 16.28 10.15
N TRP A 741 10.14 15.57 10.37
CA TRP A 741 11.13 15.89 11.40
C TRP A 741 11.73 17.28 11.24
N TYR A 742 12.00 17.70 10.01
CA TYR A 742 12.56 19.02 9.72
C TYR A 742 11.47 20.05 9.49
N TRP A 743 10.31 19.61 8.96
CA TRP A 743 9.20 20.49 8.64
C TRP A 743 7.84 19.83 8.86
N TYR A 744 7.19 20.12 10.01
CA TYR A 744 5.91 19.53 10.40
C TYR A 744 4.79 19.63 9.35
N PRO A 745 4.63 20.75 8.59
CA PRO A 745 3.57 20.84 7.58
C PRO A 745 3.66 19.78 6.47
N LEU A 746 4.82 19.15 6.22
CA LEU A 746 4.94 18.06 5.24
C LEU A 746 4.19 16.80 5.66
N ALA A 747 3.79 16.68 6.93
CA ALA A 747 2.98 15.56 7.40
C ALA A 747 1.61 15.49 6.69
N HIS A 748 1.08 16.61 6.19
CA HIS A 748 -0.19 16.63 5.44
C HIS A 748 -0.12 15.82 4.13
N CYS A 749 1.07 15.63 3.55
CA CYS A 749 1.28 14.83 2.35
C CYS A 749 0.93 13.34 2.54
N ALA A 750 0.81 12.83 3.77
CA ALA A 750 0.31 11.48 4.01
C ALA A 750 -1.08 11.24 3.41
N CYS A 751 -1.88 12.31 3.24
CA CYS A 751 -3.19 12.20 2.61
C CYS A 751 -3.13 11.71 1.16
N LEU A 752 -2.01 11.89 0.45
CA LEU A 752 -1.83 11.41 -0.91
C LEU A 752 -1.74 9.87 -0.97
N ALA A 753 -1.37 9.23 0.12
CA ALA A 753 -1.32 7.77 0.26
C ALA A 753 -2.64 7.15 0.71
N PHE A 754 -3.63 7.96 1.10
CA PHE A 754 -4.96 7.47 1.48
C PHE A 754 -5.76 7.09 0.23
N GLU A 755 -6.02 5.79 0.11
CA GLU A 755 -6.82 5.20 -0.95
C GLU A 755 -8.16 4.69 -0.38
N PRO A 756 -9.31 5.20 -0.83
CA PRO A 756 -10.62 4.75 -0.37
C PRO A 756 -10.93 3.32 -0.85
N THR A 757 -11.20 2.39 0.06
CA THR A 757 -11.46 0.97 -0.26
C THR A 757 -12.96 0.71 -0.36
N ALA A 758 -13.49 0.79 -1.59
CA ALA A 758 -14.91 0.65 -1.87
C ALA A 758 -15.15 -0.17 -3.14
N ILE A 759 -16.35 -0.74 -3.25
CA ILE A 759 -16.89 -1.17 -4.53
C ILE A 759 -17.96 -0.16 -4.95
N ILE A 760 -17.77 0.44 -6.12
CA ILE A 760 -18.68 1.43 -6.72
C ILE A 760 -19.09 0.89 -8.09
N GLY A 761 -20.30 0.34 -8.17
CA GLY A 761 -20.89 -0.09 -9.43
C GLY A 761 -21.53 1.07 -10.19
N LEU A 762 -21.24 1.19 -11.49
CA LEU A 762 -21.81 2.18 -12.40
C LEU A 762 -22.50 1.53 -13.60
N ASN A 763 -23.55 2.15 -14.13
CA ASN A 763 -24.17 1.78 -15.40
C ASN A 763 -23.52 2.50 -16.60
N GLU A 764 -23.96 2.18 -17.82
CA GLU A 764 -23.49 2.82 -19.07
C GLU A 764 -23.57 4.36 -19.03
N ASP A 765 -24.61 4.90 -18.38
CA ASP A 765 -24.81 6.36 -18.21
C ASP A 765 -23.97 7.00 -17.09
N LEU A 766 -23.01 6.26 -16.49
CA LEU A 766 -22.19 6.69 -15.34
C LEU A 766 -23.00 7.04 -14.08
N LYS A 767 -24.23 6.54 -13.98
CA LYS A 767 -25.06 6.62 -12.77
C LYS A 767 -24.87 5.38 -11.91
N VAL A 768 -25.09 5.56 -10.61
CA VAL A 768 -24.89 4.49 -9.64
C VAL A 768 -26.22 3.77 -9.35
N PRO A 769 -26.43 2.54 -9.81
CA PRO A 769 -27.61 1.75 -9.46
C PRO A 769 -27.55 1.24 -8.02
N LYS A 770 -28.72 1.06 -7.40
CA LYS A 770 -28.84 0.29 -6.15
C LYS A 770 -28.84 -1.21 -6.46
N PHE A 771 -27.82 -1.91 -5.99
CA PHE A 771 -27.79 -3.39 -5.98
C PHE A 771 -27.04 -3.91 -4.76
N GLU A 772 -27.22 -5.19 -4.47
CA GLU A 772 -26.54 -5.89 -3.39
C GLU A 772 -25.66 -7.01 -3.96
N PHE A 773 -24.50 -7.23 -3.34
CA PHE A 773 -23.60 -8.36 -3.61
C PHE A 773 -23.35 -9.14 -2.32
N VAL A 774 -22.89 -10.40 -2.43
CA VAL A 774 -22.73 -11.28 -1.27
C VAL A 774 -21.27 -11.37 -0.88
N SER A 775 -20.97 -11.12 0.40
CA SER A 775 -19.67 -11.42 1.02
C SER A 775 -19.76 -12.77 1.74
N ASN A 776 -18.99 -13.76 1.28
CA ASN A 776 -18.96 -15.12 1.84
C ASN A 776 -18.00 -15.24 3.04
N ALA A 777 -18.16 -14.33 4.01
CA ALA A 777 -17.36 -14.32 5.23
C ALA A 777 -18.20 -13.88 6.44
N ARG A 778 -17.64 -14.08 7.63
CA ARG A 778 -18.28 -13.63 8.88
C ARG A 778 -18.24 -12.09 8.95
N PRO A 779 -19.37 -11.41 9.23
CA PRO A 779 -19.41 -9.95 9.33
C PRO A 779 -18.40 -9.38 10.32
N SER A 780 -18.12 -10.07 11.43
CA SER A 780 -17.17 -9.60 12.46
C SER A 780 -15.74 -9.42 11.95
N LEU A 781 -15.32 -10.18 10.92
CA LEU A 781 -13.99 -10.06 10.33
C LEU A 781 -13.77 -8.72 9.63
N PHE A 782 -14.83 -8.12 9.10
CA PHE A 782 -14.75 -6.90 8.29
C PHE A 782 -15.57 -5.73 8.85
N ALA A 783 -16.20 -5.92 10.01
CA ALA A 783 -16.98 -4.90 10.67
C ALA A 783 -16.14 -3.68 11.05
N TYR A 784 -16.80 -2.51 11.08
CA TYR A 784 -16.22 -1.33 11.70
C TYR A 784 -15.94 -1.59 13.19
N PRO A 785 -14.80 -1.11 13.73
CA PRO A 785 -14.59 -1.08 15.16
C PRO A 785 -15.77 -0.38 15.86
N PRO A 786 -16.21 -0.87 17.03
CA PRO A 786 -17.28 -0.21 17.76
C PRO A 786 -16.86 1.23 18.11
N PRO A 787 -17.79 2.20 18.11
CA PRO A 787 -17.50 3.55 18.60
C PRO A 787 -17.09 3.48 20.08
N ALA A 788 -16.19 4.36 20.49
CA ALA A 788 -15.73 4.43 21.87
C ALA A 788 -16.95 4.69 22.76
N THR A 789 -17.15 3.83 23.75
CA THR A 789 -18.23 4.06 24.72
C THR A 789 -17.92 5.34 25.48
N PRO A 790 -18.86 6.30 25.58
CA PRO A 790 -18.67 7.44 26.47
C PRO A 790 -18.38 6.88 27.87
N PRO A 791 -17.49 7.51 28.66
CA PRO A 791 -17.18 7.01 30.00
C PRO A 791 -18.50 6.87 30.75
N LYS A 792 -18.98 5.63 30.92
CA LYS A 792 -20.13 5.32 31.77
C LYS A 792 -19.69 5.77 33.14
N ARG A 793 -20.14 6.97 33.54
CA ARG A 793 -19.94 7.63 34.83
C ARG A 793 -19.31 6.67 35.85
N GLU A 794 -17.99 6.52 35.82
CA GLU A 794 -17.26 5.87 36.91
C GLU A 794 -17.46 6.66 38.20
N THR A 795 -17.91 7.91 38.07
CA THR A 795 -18.45 8.70 39.17
C THR A 795 -19.59 8.01 39.89
N PHE A 796 -20.44 7.19 39.27
CA PHE A 796 -21.46 6.43 40.00
C PHE A 796 -20.88 5.23 40.75
N ALA A 797 -19.89 4.53 40.21
CA ALA A 797 -19.23 3.43 40.92
C ALA A 797 -18.34 3.95 42.07
N LYS A 798 -17.52 4.98 41.81
CA LYS A 798 -16.67 5.62 42.82
C LYS A 798 -17.49 6.40 43.85
N ALA A 799 -18.59 7.04 43.46
CA ALA A 799 -19.53 7.65 44.43
C ALA A 799 -20.30 6.58 45.20
N ALA A 800 -20.73 5.48 44.60
CA ALA A 800 -21.35 4.39 45.34
C ALA A 800 -20.38 3.77 46.36
N THR A 801 -19.12 3.55 46.00
CA THR A 801 -18.10 3.03 46.92
C THR A 801 -17.70 4.07 47.98
N ALA A 802 -17.66 5.36 47.64
CA ALA A 802 -17.43 6.45 48.60
C ALA A 802 -18.62 6.63 49.57
N VAL A 803 -19.85 6.52 49.08
CA VAL A 803 -21.07 6.56 49.91
C VAL A 803 -21.15 5.32 50.78
N LEU A 804 -20.83 4.13 50.28
CA LEU A 804 -20.81 2.90 51.08
C LEU A 804 -19.70 2.92 52.15
N SER A 805 -18.51 3.42 51.82
CA SER A 805 -17.40 3.53 52.78
C SER A 805 -17.61 4.63 53.82
N THR A 806 -18.22 5.76 53.46
CA THR A 806 -18.62 6.80 54.42
C THR A 806 -19.80 6.35 55.28
N THR A 807 -20.80 5.67 54.72
CA THR A 807 -21.95 5.13 55.47
C THR A 807 -21.52 4.03 56.44
N ALA A 808 -20.57 3.17 56.04
CA ALA A 808 -19.99 2.16 56.94
C ALA A 808 -19.15 2.80 58.05
N LYS A 809 -18.35 3.84 57.76
CA LYS A 809 -17.60 4.60 58.77
C LYS A 809 -18.52 5.36 59.73
N VAL A 810 -19.62 5.92 59.24
CA VAL A 810 -20.62 6.63 60.07
C VAL A 810 -21.34 5.64 60.97
N LYS A 811 -21.82 4.51 60.46
CA LYS A 811 -22.43 3.43 61.28
C LYS A 811 -21.44 2.85 62.31
N ALA A 812 -20.16 2.70 61.96
CA ALA A 812 -19.13 2.27 62.91
C ALA A 812 -18.84 3.33 63.98
N ARG A 813 -18.91 4.63 63.63
CA ARG A 813 -18.73 5.74 64.57
C ARG A 813 -19.93 5.95 65.48
N GLU A 814 -21.14 5.73 64.98
CA GLU A 814 -22.38 5.72 65.78
C GLU A 814 -22.41 4.53 66.74
N LYS A 815 -22.00 3.33 66.31
CA LYS A 815 -21.82 2.20 67.23
C LYS A 815 -20.76 2.49 68.31
N ARG A 816 -19.66 3.16 67.97
CA ARG A 816 -18.65 3.57 68.97
C ARG A 816 -19.14 4.68 69.91
N LYS A 817 -19.98 5.60 69.43
CA LYS A 817 -20.65 6.61 70.28
C LYS A 817 -21.71 6.00 71.19
N ALA A 818 -22.53 5.08 70.68
CA ALA A 818 -23.53 4.37 71.47
C ALA A 818 -22.90 3.49 72.57
N VAL A 819 -21.71 2.93 72.32
CA VAL A 819 -20.93 2.21 73.35
C VAL A 819 -20.30 3.19 74.35
N ALA A 820 -19.83 4.36 73.90
CA ALA A 820 -19.27 5.39 74.79
C ALA A 820 -20.32 6.11 75.66
N ASP A 821 -21.55 6.27 75.16
CA ASP A 821 -22.67 6.86 75.91
C ASP A 821 -23.33 5.83 76.85
N ALA A 822 -23.15 4.52 76.62
CA ALA A 822 -23.64 3.46 77.51
C ALA A 822 -22.71 3.20 78.72
N ASP A 823 -21.43 3.57 78.64
CA ASP A 823 -20.46 3.47 79.76
C ASP A 823 -20.54 4.68 80.73
N ALA A 824 -21.45 5.64 80.50
CA ALA A 824 -21.55 6.88 81.27
C ALA A 824 -23.00 7.21 81.69
N MET A 825 -23.71 6.28 82.33
CA MET A 825 -24.67 6.52 83.43
C MET A 825 -25.50 5.25 83.70
N ASP A 826 -25.40 4.71 84.91
CA ASP A 826 -26.35 3.73 85.45
C ASP A 826 -26.87 4.28 86.79
N THR A 827 -28.18 4.58 86.86
CA THR A 827 -29.07 4.35 88.03
C THR A 827 -30.49 4.94 87.83
N ASP A 828 -31.46 4.01 87.77
CA ASP A 828 -32.83 3.99 88.34
C ASP A 828 -33.90 5.07 88.02
N GLU A 829 -34.96 4.69 87.27
CA GLU A 829 -36.27 4.23 87.81
C GLU A 829 -37.30 3.96 86.68
N LYS A 830 -38.09 2.88 86.83
CA LYS A 830 -39.22 2.45 85.96
C LYS A 830 -40.52 3.22 86.31
N PRO A 831 -41.50 3.40 85.38
CA PRO A 831 -42.60 2.43 85.25
C PRO A 831 -43.10 2.13 83.80
N GLU A 832 -43.68 0.94 83.63
CA GLU A 832 -44.33 0.31 82.46
C GLU A 832 -45.77 0.86 82.16
N PRO A 833 -46.58 0.39 81.16
CA PRO A 833 -46.33 -0.24 79.84
C PRO A 833 -47.23 0.32 78.67
N LYS A 834 -46.94 -0.06 77.40
CA LYS A 834 -47.92 -0.66 76.44
C LYS A 834 -47.25 -1.27 75.19
N LYS A 835 -47.70 -2.49 74.85
CA LYS A 835 -47.43 -3.37 73.68
C LYS A 835 -47.82 -2.70 72.34
N ASP A 836 -47.40 -3.10 71.14
CA ASP A 836 -47.19 -4.42 70.48
C ASP A 836 -46.03 -4.31 69.45
N GLY A 837 -45.34 -5.34 68.92
CA GLY A 837 -45.40 -6.79 68.98
C GLY A 837 -44.28 -7.40 68.09
N ASP A 838 -43.82 -8.59 68.49
CA ASP A 838 -42.78 -9.53 67.99
C ASP A 838 -42.57 -9.64 66.46
N VAL A 839 -41.42 -10.08 65.89
CA VAL A 839 -40.76 -11.39 66.06
C VAL A 839 -39.23 -11.35 65.79
N GLU A 840 -38.55 -12.22 66.54
CA GLU A 840 -37.14 -12.34 66.93
C GLU A 840 -36.07 -12.74 65.88
N MET A 841 -34.84 -12.33 66.22
CA MET A 841 -33.55 -12.97 65.91
C MET A 841 -33.29 -14.18 66.84
N LYS A 842 -32.54 -15.18 66.37
CA LYS A 842 -31.60 -16.01 67.16
C LYS A 842 -30.52 -16.50 66.19
N GLY A 843 -29.22 -16.48 66.47
CA GLY A 843 -28.50 -16.37 67.74
C GLY A 843 -27.36 -17.40 67.71
N GLU A 844 -26.15 -16.95 68.01
CA GLU A 844 -24.84 -17.59 67.83
C GLU A 844 -24.49 -18.79 68.74
N GLU A 845 -23.36 -19.42 68.38
CA GLU A 845 -22.28 -19.97 69.23
C GLU A 845 -22.21 -21.47 69.60
N GLY A 846 -21.05 -22.06 69.29
CA GLY A 846 -20.31 -22.94 70.23
C GLY A 846 -20.06 -24.40 69.81
N PRO A 847 -18.90 -25.03 70.14
CA PRO A 847 -18.22 -26.02 69.30
C PRO A 847 -18.25 -27.47 69.85
N THR A 848 -18.10 -28.50 68.99
CA THR A 848 -17.26 -29.72 69.15
C THR A 848 -17.69 -30.92 68.26
N ALA A 849 -16.67 -31.59 67.72
CA ALA A 849 -16.54 -33.02 67.36
C ALA A 849 -17.58 -33.77 66.45
N LYS A 850 -17.05 -34.23 65.30
CA LYS A 850 -17.49 -35.29 64.34
C LYS A 850 -18.00 -36.59 65.02
N PRO A 851 -18.88 -37.44 64.41
CA PRO A 851 -18.58 -38.14 63.13
C PRO A 851 -19.76 -38.54 62.19
N THR A 852 -19.40 -38.89 60.93
CA THR A 852 -19.99 -39.92 60.01
C THR A 852 -21.49 -39.82 59.62
N ASP A 853 -21.97 -40.10 58.41
CA ASP A 853 -21.48 -40.65 57.14
C ASP A 853 -22.57 -40.37 56.08
N GLY A 854 -22.23 -40.38 54.78
CA GLY A 854 -23.22 -40.38 53.70
C GLY A 854 -22.98 -39.34 52.59
N SER A 855 -22.01 -39.64 51.72
CA SER A 855 -21.91 -39.06 50.37
C SER A 855 -23.02 -39.68 49.46
N PRO A 856 -23.35 -39.11 48.27
CA PRO A 856 -22.39 -38.95 47.19
C PRO A 856 -22.38 -37.59 46.50
N SER A 857 -21.16 -37.24 46.09
CA SER A 857 -20.76 -36.30 45.07
C SER A 857 -21.47 -36.48 43.72
N THR A 858 -21.84 -35.37 43.10
CA THR A 858 -21.73 -35.16 41.64
C THR A 858 -21.27 -33.74 41.35
N ASN A 859 -20.06 -33.67 40.79
CA ASN A 859 -19.49 -32.55 40.06
C ASN A 859 -20.37 -32.17 38.86
N THR A 860 -20.51 -30.86 38.60
CA THR A 860 -20.07 -30.24 37.34
C THR A 860 -20.08 -28.72 37.48
N LEU A 861 -18.88 -28.14 37.44
CA LEU A 861 -18.65 -26.77 36.98
C LEU A 861 -18.94 -26.75 35.47
N GLU A 862 -19.90 -25.95 35.03
CA GLU A 862 -19.93 -25.44 33.66
C GLU A 862 -19.70 -23.94 33.69
N ASP A 863 -18.53 -23.54 33.20
CA ASP A 863 -18.23 -22.21 32.70
C ASP A 863 -19.29 -21.78 31.68
N VAL A 864 -20.23 -20.93 32.10
CA VAL A 864 -21.05 -20.17 31.15
C VAL A 864 -20.21 -19.02 30.63
N LYS A 865 -19.32 -19.33 29.66
CA LYS A 865 -18.88 -18.34 28.68
C LYS A 865 -20.13 -17.72 28.04
N PRO A 866 -20.24 -16.38 27.91
CA PRO A 866 -21.35 -15.81 27.17
C PRO A 866 -21.25 -16.33 25.74
N LYS A 867 -22.27 -17.10 25.31
CA LYS A 867 -22.43 -17.54 23.92
C LYS A 867 -22.41 -16.29 23.04
N ARG A 868 -21.29 -16.03 22.34
CA ARG A 868 -21.29 -15.20 21.12
C ARG A 868 -22.40 -15.76 20.23
N LYS A 869 -23.38 -14.93 19.88
CA LYS A 869 -24.44 -15.31 18.93
C LYS A 869 -23.76 -15.91 17.69
N SER A 870 -24.24 -17.04 17.19
CA SER A 870 -23.73 -17.63 15.96
C SER A 870 -23.91 -16.63 14.82
N GLU A 871 -22.82 -16.07 14.33
CA GLU A 871 -22.84 -15.10 13.24
C GLU A 871 -23.23 -15.80 11.93
N PRO A 872 -23.98 -15.11 11.04
CA PRO A 872 -24.25 -15.61 9.71
C PRO A 872 -22.93 -15.80 8.94
N SER A 873 -22.85 -16.85 8.12
CA SER A 873 -21.66 -17.20 7.34
C SER A 873 -21.46 -16.32 6.10
N SER A 874 -22.47 -15.54 5.72
CA SER A 874 -22.49 -14.66 4.56
C SER A 874 -23.33 -13.42 4.85
N GLU A 875 -22.92 -12.27 4.30
CA GLU A 875 -23.59 -10.97 4.43
C GLU A 875 -23.95 -10.42 3.04
N SER A 876 -25.17 -9.89 2.87
CA SER A 876 -25.51 -9.09 1.70
C SER A 876 -25.08 -7.64 1.93
N VAL A 877 -24.28 -7.12 1.02
CA VAL A 877 -23.66 -5.81 1.11
C VAL A 877 -24.14 -4.96 -0.07
N ALA A 878 -24.59 -3.73 0.20
CA ALA A 878 -25.06 -2.81 -0.82
C ALA A 878 -23.91 -2.18 -1.63
N ASN A 879 -24.22 -1.68 -2.84
CA ASN A 879 -23.34 -0.79 -3.59
C ASN A 879 -22.97 0.47 -2.76
N PHE A 880 -21.80 1.07 -2.99
CA PHE A 880 -21.20 2.11 -2.13
C PHE A 880 -20.86 1.65 -0.70
N SER A 881 -20.51 0.38 -0.51
CA SER A 881 -20.02 -0.12 0.76
C SER A 881 -18.48 -0.18 0.79
N ARG A 882 -17.94 -0.11 2.01
CA ARG A 882 -16.53 -0.37 2.26
C ARG A 882 -16.24 -1.85 2.02
N VAL A 883 -15.16 -2.12 1.29
CA VAL A 883 -14.67 -3.47 1.04
C VAL A 883 -13.15 -3.47 1.19
N THR A 884 -12.62 -4.24 2.14
CA THR A 884 -11.15 -4.32 2.33
C THR A 884 -10.49 -5.20 1.27
N PRO A 885 -9.19 -5.04 0.98
CA PRO A 885 -8.47 -5.89 0.04
C PRO A 885 -8.57 -7.39 0.38
N THR A 886 -8.53 -7.73 1.67
CA THR A 886 -8.70 -9.10 2.17
C THR A 886 -10.11 -9.64 2.02
N GLN A 887 -11.12 -8.77 1.90
CA GLN A 887 -12.52 -9.15 1.72
C GLN A 887 -12.83 -9.48 0.24
N LEU A 888 -12.08 -8.92 -0.72
CA LEU A 888 -12.32 -9.10 -2.16
C LEU A 888 -12.38 -10.57 -2.59
N ALA A 889 -11.51 -11.42 -2.03
CA ALA A 889 -11.47 -12.86 -2.34
C ALA A 889 -12.74 -13.63 -1.93
N TYR A 890 -13.59 -13.06 -1.06
CA TYR A 890 -14.82 -13.67 -0.56
C TYR A 890 -16.09 -13.11 -1.23
N ILE A 891 -15.95 -12.13 -2.13
CA ILE A 891 -17.10 -11.46 -2.76
C ILE A 891 -17.57 -12.24 -3.97
N SER A 892 -18.87 -12.48 -4.05
CA SER A 892 -19.51 -13.09 -5.20
C SER A 892 -20.73 -12.30 -5.63
N PHE A 893 -20.86 -12.09 -6.94
CA PHE A 893 -22.06 -11.54 -7.56
C PHE A 893 -23.00 -12.69 -7.92
N PRO A 894 -24.24 -12.73 -7.39
CA PRO A 894 -25.21 -13.76 -7.76
C PRO A 894 -25.49 -13.71 -9.27
N PRO A 895 -25.49 -14.86 -9.99
CA PRO A 895 -25.77 -14.88 -11.43
C PRO A 895 -27.21 -14.46 -11.76
N GLU A 896 -28.12 -14.53 -10.78
CA GLU A 896 -29.52 -14.06 -10.89
C GLU A 896 -29.67 -12.53 -10.71
N GLY A 897 -28.57 -11.82 -10.42
CA GLY A 897 -28.58 -10.37 -10.21
C GLY A 897 -28.71 -9.60 -11.53
N ARG A 898 -29.54 -8.54 -11.54
CA ARG A 898 -29.76 -7.66 -12.70
C ARG A 898 -28.47 -7.03 -13.25
N TYR A 899 -27.54 -6.72 -12.35
CA TYR A 899 -26.28 -6.06 -12.65
C TYR A 899 -25.12 -7.05 -12.51
N GLN A 900 -24.42 -7.33 -13.60
CA GLN A 900 -23.22 -8.15 -13.60
C GLN A 900 -21.99 -7.30 -13.93
N PRO A 901 -20.86 -7.47 -13.21
CA PRO A 901 -19.67 -6.68 -13.47
C PRO A 901 -19.00 -7.13 -14.78
N VAL A 902 -18.50 -6.16 -15.57
CA VAL A 902 -17.71 -6.43 -16.78
C VAL A 902 -16.38 -7.11 -16.44
N ARG A 903 -15.81 -6.73 -15.29
CA ARG A 903 -14.55 -7.28 -14.77
C ARG A 903 -14.84 -8.31 -13.67
N PRO A 904 -14.18 -9.49 -13.67
CA PRO A 904 -14.25 -10.38 -12.53
C PRO A 904 -13.61 -9.74 -11.28
N VAL A 905 -14.36 -9.71 -10.18
CA VAL A 905 -13.90 -9.16 -8.89
C VAL A 905 -13.10 -10.19 -8.09
N SER A 906 -13.38 -11.47 -8.29
CA SER A 906 -12.62 -12.58 -7.70
C SER A 906 -12.55 -13.75 -8.70
N LEU A 907 -11.37 -14.37 -8.86
CA LEU A 907 -11.23 -15.61 -9.64
C LEU A 907 -11.86 -16.83 -8.95
N ASN A 908 -12.10 -16.76 -7.64
CA ASN A 908 -12.76 -17.81 -6.85
C ASN A 908 -14.27 -17.84 -7.12
N THR A 909 -14.66 -18.28 -8.32
CA THR A 909 -16.05 -18.69 -8.55
C THR A 909 -16.30 -20.01 -7.82
N VAL A 910 -16.81 -19.92 -6.58
CA VAL A 910 -17.37 -21.08 -5.90
C VAL A 910 -18.57 -21.52 -6.72
N SER A 911 -18.42 -22.61 -7.48
CA SER A 911 -19.54 -23.22 -8.20
C SER A 911 -20.63 -23.55 -7.18
N PRO A 912 -21.91 -23.17 -7.42
CA PRO A 912 -22.99 -23.56 -6.53
C PRO A 912 -23.03 -25.09 -6.48
N LYS A 913 -22.91 -25.64 -5.26
CA LYS A 913 -23.02 -27.08 -5.02
C LYS A 913 -24.39 -27.56 -5.49
N THR A 914 -24.48 -28.02 -6.73
CA THR A 914 -25.59 -28.84 -7.19
C THR A 914 -25.52 -30.17 -6.44
N GLY A 915 -26.56 -30.46 -5.68
CA GLY A 915 -26.68 -31.69 -4.90
C GLY A 915 -26.71 -32.92 -5.80
N GLY A 916 -25.55 -33.53 -6.02
CA GLY A 916 -25.41 -34.85 -6.62
C GLY A 916 -24.50 -35.70 -5.75
N LYS A 917 -25.05 -36.73 -5.11
CA LYS A 917 -24.27 -37.75 -4.40
C LYS A 917 -23.45 -38.55 -5.41
N GLY A 918 -22.21 -38.13 -5.65
CA GLY A 918 -21.20 -38.86 -6.42
C GLY A 918 -19.94 -39.04 -5.57
N ASN A 919 -19.53 -40.29 -5.40
CA ASN A 919 -18.39 -40.72 -4.58
C ASN A 919 -17.06 -40.10 -5.09
N PRO A 920 -16.18 -39.55 -4.24
CA PRO A 920 -14.90 -39.02 -4.70
C PRO A 920 -13.89 -40.16 -4.89
N ASN A 921 -13.32 -40.25 -6.08
CA ASN A 921 -12.23 -41.18 -6.42
C ASN A 921 -10.92 -40.75 -5.71
N PRO A 922 -10.17 -41.66 -5.06
CA PRO A 922 -8.89 -41.35 -4.43
C PRO A 922 -7.77 -41.47 -5.47
N GLY A 923 -7.37 -40.36 -6.09
CA GLY A 923 -6.28 -40.39 -7.09
C GLY A 923 -5.74 -39.05 -7.59
N ALA A 924 -6.40 -37.92 -7.31
CA ALA A 924 -5.87 -36.61 -7.68
C ALA A 924 -4.92 -36.11 -6.57
N ARG A 925 -3.61 -36.17 -6.83
CA ARG A 925 -2.59 -35.44 -6.05
C ARG A 925 -3.00 -33.96 -6.02
N LYS A 926 -3.22 -33.43 -4.82
CA LYS A 926 -3.37 -31.99 -4.60
C LYS A 926 -2.11 -31.29 -5.10
N ALA A 927 -2.24 -30.49 -6.15
CA ALA A 927 -1.21 -29.52 -6.51
C ALA A 927 -1.02 -28.55 -5.33
N PRO A 928 0.23 -28.17 -4.99
CA PRO A 928 0.49 -27.25 -3.91
C PRO A 928 -0.08 -25.87 -4.25
N SER A 929 -0.62 -25.22 -3.21
CA SER A 929 -1.14 -23.85 -3.21
C SER A 929 -0.10 -22.86 -3.74
N GLY A 930 -0.21 -22.48 -5.02
CA GLY A 930 0.57 -21.41 -5.63
C GLY A 930 -0.11 -20.06 -5.46
N VAL A 931 0.07 -19.43 -4.30
CA VAL A 931 -0.52 -18.13 -3.89
C VAL A 931 0.05 -16.92 -4.67
N ALA A 932 0.94 -17.12 -5.65
CA ALA A 932 1.65 -16.03 -6.32
C ALA A 932 0.89 -15.43 -7.51
N SER A 933 0.31 -16.25 -8.40
CA SER A 933 -0.35 -15.80 -9.64
C SER A 933 -1.76 -15.20 -9.42
N GLU A 934 -2.27 -15.27 -8.20
CA GLU A 934 -3.60 -14.77 -7.80
C GLU A 934 -3.55 -13.40 -7.11
N ARG A 935 -2.35 -12.84 -6.86
CA ARG A 935 -2.18 -11.63 -6.04
C ARG A 935 -2.86 -10.38 -6.62
N TYR A 936 -3.08 -10.32 -7.94
CA TYR A 936 -3.61 -9.14 -8.63
C TYR A 936 -4.83 -9.43 -9.51
N ALA A 937 -5.40 -10.63 -9.42
CA ALA A 937 -6.50 -11.03 -10.29
C ALA A 937 -7.87 -10.68 -9.68
N GLY A 938 -8.34 -9.46 -9.97
CA GLY A 938 -9.65 -8.96 -9.55
C GLY A 938 -9.53 -7.93 -8.43
N GLY A 939 -9.59 -6.65 -8.82
CA GLY A 939 -9.57 -5.53 -7.89
C GLY A 939 -10.98 -5.03 -7.54
N GLY A 940 -11.14 -4.47 -6.35
CA GLY A 940 -12.27 -3.60 -6.02
C GLY A 940 -12.19 -2.25 -6.74
N GLY A 941 -13.02 -1.29 -6.35
CA GLY A 941 -13.06 0.06 -6.92
C GLY A 941 -14.26 0.33 -7.79
N ILE A 942 -14.05 1.17 -8.80
CA ILE A 942 -15.08 1.53 -9.78
C ILE A 942 -15.22 0.38 -10.77
N LEU A 943 -16.39 -0.23 -10.78
CA LEU A 943 -16.74 -1.33 -11.65
C LEU A 943 -17.92 -0.91 -12.50
N LEU A 944 -17.82 -1.15 -13.80
CA LEU A 944 -18.97 -1.01 -14.67
C LEU A 944 -19.79 -2.29 -14.69
N MET A 945 -21.10 -2.09 -14.61
CA MET A 945 -22.10 -3.13 -14.54
C MET A 945 -22.86 -3.19 -15.87
N VAL A 946 -22.99 -4.39 -16.42
CA VAL A 946 -23.91 -4.68 -17.52
C VAL A 946 -25.29 -4.89 -16.93
N ASP A 947 -26.28 -4.15 -17.43
CA ASP A 947 -27.69 -4.36 -17.10
C ASP A 947 -28.27 -5.45 -18.02
N GLU A 948 -28.57 -6.62 -17.46
CA GLU A 948 -29.19 -7.72 -18.22
C GLU A 948 -30.70 -7.50 -18.48
N ARG A 949 -31.33 -6.49 -17.84
CA ARG A 949 -32.76 -6.17 -17.99
C ARG A 949 -32.99 -4.66 -18.17
N PRO A 950 -32.61 -4.09 -19.34
CA PRO A 950 -32.73 -2.66 -19.61
C PRO A 950 -34.18 -2.14 -19.62
N ASP A 951 -35.17 -3.02 -19.84
CA ASP A 951 -36.59 -2.65 -19.96
C ASP A 951 -37.30 -2.36 -18.62
N THR A 952 -36.62 -2.54 -17.49
CA THR A 952 -37.17 -2.26 -16.14
C THR A 952 -36.60 -0.96 -15.57
N GLU A 953 -37.41 -0.11 -14.93
CA GLU A 953 -36.89 1.12 -14.32
C GLU A 953 -35.84 0.79 -13.25
N ALA A 954 -34.69 1.47 -13.30
CA ALA A 954 -33.59 1.29 -12.36
C ALA A 954 -33.66 2.36 -11.27
N GLU A 955 -33.57 1.95 -9.99
CA GLU A 955 -33.38 2.90 -8.90
C GLU A 955 -31.92 3.35 -8.85
N PHE A 956 -31.69 4.64 -9.10
CA PHE A 956 -30.38 5.26 -8.97
C PHE A 956 -30.22 5.93 -7.61
N ILE A 957 -28.99 5.97 -7.12
CA ILE A 957 -28.65 6.79 -5.95
C ILE A 957 -28.40 8.22 -6.44
N SER A 958 -29.21 9.18 -6.00
CA SER A 958 -29.03 10.60 -6.34
C SER A 958 -27.72 11.13 -5.74
N PHE A 959 -27.01 12.00 -6.45
CA PHE A 959 -25.82 12.69 -5.95
C PHE A 959 -26.15 13.92 -5.08
N GLU A 960 -27.44 14.25 -4.93
CA GLU A 960 -27.92 15.29 -4.01
C GLU A 960 -28.36 14.67 -2.68
N PRO A 961 -28.10 15.34 -1.54
CA PRO A 961 -28.64 14.91 -0.26
C PRO A 961 -30.18 14.97 -0.32
N PRO A 962 -30.90 13.99 0.26
CA PRO A 962 -32.35 14.07 0.32
C PRO A 962 -32.74 15.33 1.08
N VAL A 963 -33.58 16.15 0.46
CA VAL A 963 -34.30 17.22 1.15
C VAL A 963 -35.01 16.58 2.33
N VAL A 964 -34.69 17.03 3.54
CA VAL A 964 -35.43 16.65 4.74
C VAL A 964 -36.85 17.17 4.54
N GLU A 965 -37.80 16.29 4.25
CA GLU A 965 -39.21 16.63 4.27
C GLU A 965 -39.55 17.13 5.68
N PRO A 966 -40.06 18.37 5.84
CA PRO A 966 -40.56 18.80 7.13
C PRO A 966 -41.78 17.94 7.48
N ALA A 967 -41.81 17.44 8.71
CA ALA A 967 -42.89 16.61 9.24
C ALA A 967 -44.27 17.26 8.99
N PRO A 968 -45.32 16.46 8.70
CA PRO A 968 -46.64 17.00 8.40
C PRO A 968 -47.23 17.69 9.63
N THR A 969 -47.41 19.01 9.55
CA THR A 969 -48.24 19.76 10.47
C THR A 969 -49.70 19.60 10.07
N GLU A 970 -50.51 19.13 11.01
CA GLU A 970 -51.96 19.15 10.93
C GLU A 970 -52.44 20.61 10.77
N ASN A 971 -53.12 20.94 9.67
CA ASN A 971 -54.44 21.60 9.64
C ASN A 971 -54.84 22.10 8.24
N GLY A 972 -55.81 21.42 7.64
CA GLY A 972 -57.04 21.97 7.02
C GLY A 972 -57.01 23.04 5.91
N HIS A 973 -57.38 22.59 4.69
CA HIS A 973 -58.17 23.30 3.63
C HIS A 973 -57.47 24.44 2.84
N ALA A 974 -57.57 24.60 1.51
CA ALA A 974 -58.29 23.98 0.39
C ALA A 974 -57.58 24.33 -0.96
N GLN A 975 -57.78 23.50 -2.00
CA GLN A 975 -57.27 23.62 -3.39
C GLN A 975 -58.09 24.63 -4.28
N PRO A 976 -57.90 24.72 -5.62
CA PRO A 976 -56.73 25.19 -6.41
C PRO A 976 -57.13 26.18 -7.53
N GLN A 977 -56.19 26.89 -8.20
CA GLN A 977 -56.36 27.28 -9.62
C GLN A 977 -55.04 27.70 -10.31
N ALA A 978 -54.99 27.43 -11.61
CA ALA A 978 -53.84 27.34 -12.51
C ALA A 978 -53.27 28.68 -13.01
N LEU A 979 -52.00 28.65 -13.49
CA LEU A 979 -51.57 29.21 -14.80
C LEU A 979 -50.08 28.92 -15.07
N GLU A 980 -49.81 28.37 -16.26
CA GLU A 980 -48.49 28.11 -16.84
C GLU A 980 -47.80 29.39 -17.40
N HIS A 981 -46.48 29.26 -17.62
CA HIS A 981 -45.56 30.07 -18.43
C HIS A 981 -44.94 31.37 -17.84
N ARG A 982 -43.64 31.31 -17.47
CA ARG A 982 -42.51 31.76 -18.34
C ARG A 982 -41.14 31.64 -17.66
N ALA A 983 -40.20 31.07 -18.41
CA ALA A 983 -38.78 31.41 -18.58
C ALA A 983 -37.82 31.59 -17.37
N ARG A 984 -36.85 30.67 -17.35
CA ARG A 984 -35.43 30.80 -16.95
C ARG A 984 -34.91 32.23 -16.77
N LEU A 985 -34.28 32.49 -15.60
CA LEU A 985 -32.94 33.09 -15.45
C LEU A 985 -32.54 33.12 -13.96
N SER A 986 -31.28 32.76 -13.69
CA SER A 986 -30.43 33.11 -12.53
C SER A 986 -31.03 33.04 -11.11
N ARG A 987 -30.62 32.02 -10.33
CA ARG A 987 -30.61 32.13 -8.86
C ARG A 987 -29.36 31.48 -8.26
N GLU A 988 -28.48 32.37 -7.81
CA GLU A 988 -27.41 32.13 -6.85
C GLU A 988 -28.04 31.69 -5.51
N PHE A 989 -27.48 30.66 -4.88
CA PHE A 989 -27.94 30.17 -3.58
C PHE A 989 -27.30 30.99 -2.45
N HIS A 990 -28.13 31.77 -1.75
CA HIS A 990 -27.77 32.42 -0.48
C HIS A 990 -28.05 31.49 0.71
N ILE A 991 -27.15 31.56 1.69
CA ILE A 991 -27.14 30.86 2.98
C ILE A 991 -28.38 31.26 3.80
N ALA A 992 -29.17 30.27 4.21
CA ALA A 992 -30.42 30.46 4.94
C ALA A 992 -30.18 30.95 6.38
N LEU A 993 -30.60 32.19 6.67
CA LEU A 993 -31.09 32.63 7.96
C LEU A 993 -32.63 32.47 7.95
N ASP A 994 -33.20 32.10 9.09
CA ASP A 994 -34.63 31.78 9.29
C ASP A 994 -35.52 33.04 9.14
N GLU A 995 -36.31 33.13 8.07
CA GLU A 995 -37.16 34.29 7.70
C GLU A 995 -38.46 34.44 8.52
N SER A 996 -38.56 33.86 9.73
CA SER A 996 -39.77 33.97 10.56
C SER A 996 -39.63 34.76 11.86
N SER A 997 -38.45 35.34 12.15
CA SER A 997 -38.28 36.28 13.26
C SER A 997 -38.56 37.73 12.83
N PRO A 998 -39.29 38.55 13.63
CA PRO A 998 -39.48 39.96 13.31
C PRO A 998 -38.12 40.69 13.35
N ASP A 999 -37.79 41.37 12.25
CA ASP A 999 -36.57 42.17 12.11
C ASP A 999 -36.45 43.21 13.24
N VAL A 1000 -35.31 43.18 13.94
CA VAL A 1000 -34.88 44.24 14.87
C VAL A 1000 -33.89 45.12 14.11
N ASP A 1001 -34.10 46.44 14.12
CA ASP A 1001 -33.22 47.40 13.47
C ASP A 1001 -31.75 47.26 13.93
N PRO A 1002 -30.77 47.39 13.02
CA PRO A 1002 -29.35 47.29 13.38
C PRO A 1002 -28.92 48.46 14.30
N PRO A 1003 -28.01 48.23 15.27
CA PRO A 1003 -27.50 49.30 16.12
C PRO A 1003 -26.64 50.28 15.33
N GLU A 1004 -26.75 51.59 15.65
CA GLU A 1004 -25.97 52.67 15.02
C GLU A 1004 -24.45 52.48 15.21
N SER A 1005 -23.70 52.91 14.18
CA SER A 1005 -22.23 52.88 14.13
C SER A 1005 -21.60 53.76 15.20
N PHE A 1006 -20.75 53.15 16.03
CA PHE A 1006 -19.99 53.83 17.08
C PHE A 1006 -18.77 54.55 16.49
N GLU A 1007 -18.91 55.86 16.23
CA GLU A 1007 -17.80 56.75 15.88
C GLU A 1007 -17.10 57.26 17.15
N TYR A 1008 -15.79 57.07 17.27
CA TYR A 1008 -14.96 57.79 18.25
C TYR A 1008 -14.19 58.90 17.53
N PRO A 1009 -14.29 60.18 17.97
CA PRO A 1009 -13.57 61.28 17.35
C PRO A 1009 -12.13 61.34 17.87
N PHE A 1010 -11.16 61.04 17.00
CA PHE A 1010 -9.77 61.45 17.20
C PHE A 1010 -9.60 62.84 16.60
N ASP A 1011 -9.95 63.88 17.37
CA ASP A 1011 -9.40 65.24 17.23
C ASP A 1011 -9.87 66.08 18.43
N SER A 1012 -9.16 65.98 19.56
CA SER A 1012 -8.90 67.09 20.50
C SER A 1012 -7.74 66.75 21.44
#